data_AF-A0A939UTB7-F1
#
_entry.id   AF-A0A939UTB7-F1
#
_cell.length_a   1.000
_cell.length_b   1.000
_cell.length_c   1.000
_cell.angle_alpha   90.00
_cell.angle_beta   90.00
_cell.angle_gamma   90.00
#
_symmetry.space_group_name_H-M   'P 1'
#
loop_
_entity.id
_entity.type
_entity.pdbx_description
1 polymer ?
#
loop_
_entity_poly.entity_id
_entity_poly.type
_entity_poly.pdbx_seq_one_letter_code
_entity_poly.pdbx_strand_id
1 'polypeptide(L)'
;PELAKQYYTRIVRFKDGSLIEDTNPYVSHAALEEELEENVDEEGNLLAEGQFEQPFASQVEEEPPTNGLSEDGTPAEETKSPLEEYAPMELEALEPKKKVHISTHKRRKTLKELNAETKAFFDQLGLNSLSKKKKKERPAGFKPTHMMASTSFGLSIKNLLSKFRRTFFTSFAGSIGIIGLALVLSISNGFNLYIERMEADQFAAIPLGVYEYNVDSNAIMRMMSSVTSLQTSDATYPEDGSLRIGKENNELEMLNKVIDAFFKGNASANNITPEFDAYMRNMPAEYYNAISVYYGTRCNLVSKYRDKDGNLKYADVSQIPDATSVLTIATTVLGQKGQQPKNWNQMVGDEQEMLSHYDMVAGHYPTNKFEILVCVDADNAITRSFIDAFNLEVFERDAEGKIIFEDGYRKLKENALLTDLIGQEIHLVLNDDYYQKDEYGNYYIDKYNGYVNSVMAYLSALDTSGSMGGTIDARPWYYTNEELLEDMYENHSIPLTITGVIRLKKDDLSAHVSQNALCYTPELGEWLADQAYNSEVAAYQRELEETVSDEDGTENIFGGAVPADNNLLEAHEVLDIMGGAMHQQSSYLKAIGAVKIPLYVSVIAKEYGLKDKIGAYINNWKSQPESKGEEIGYFDVGEMTLANLNTIVNLVSLILIAVASISLVVSTVMIGVITANSVVERTREIGILRSLGARKADIRNVFVAETTILGLWSGLLGVLITYILCPIISAIIGAISGIGGLLMLNPWHAVVLIALSLVLTVVSGVIPAIGASRKNVVEALRVD
;
A
#
# COMPACT_ATOMS: atom_id res chain seq x y z
N PRO A 1 5.58 -4.25 -17.65
CA PRO A 1 6.15 -5.63 -17.71
C PRO A 1 6.04 -6.28 -19.09
N GLU A 2 4.84 -6.25 -19.69
CA GLU A 2 4.53 -6.93 -20.95
C GLU A 2 5.34 -6.42 -22.14
N LEU A 3 5.49 -5.10 -22.29
CA LEU A 3 6.39 -4.49 -23.29
C LEU A 3 7.82 -5.06 -23.22
N ALA A 4 8.37 -5.30 -22.02
CA ALA A 4 9.69 -5.92 -21.89
C ALA A 4 9.71 -7.40 -22.33
N LYS A 5 8.58 -8.10 -22.24
CA LYS A 5 8.36 -9.47 -22.71
C LYS A 5 8.08 -9.56 -24.22
N GLN A 6 7.71 -8.45 -24.86
CA GLN A 6 7.63 -8.30 -26.31
C GLN A 6 8.98 -7.89 -26.92
N TYR A 7 9.67 -6.93 -26.30
CA TYR A 7 10.90 -6.34 -26.85
C TYR A 7 12.19 -7.15 -26.64
N TYR A 8 12.20 -8.23 -25.82
CA TYR A 8 13.44 -8.98 -25.55
C TYR A 8 14.05 -9.71 -26.76
N THR A 9 13.27 -9.88 -27.84
CA THR A 9 13.71 -10.49 -29.11
C THR A 9 14.13 -9.47 -30.17
N ARG A 10 13.99 -8.16 -29.93
CA ARG A 10 14.31 -7.11 -30.91
C ARG A 10 15.82 -7.03 -31.16
N ILE A 11 16.24 -7.27 -32.39
CA ILE A 11 17.61 -7.14 -32.87
C ILE A 11 17.72 -5.86 -33.67
N VAL A 12 18.62 -4.96 -33.27
CA VAL A 12 18.90 -3.70 -33.96
C VAL A 12 20.36 -3.72 -34.44
N ARG A 13 20.59 -3.63 -35.75
CA ARG A 13 21.93 -3.66 -36.36
C ARG A 13 22.32 -2.28 -36.88
N PHE A 14 23.46 -1.80 -36.39
CA PHE A 14 24.11 -0.58 -36.86
C PHE A 14 25.40 -0.91 -37.60
N LYS A 15 25.77 -0.05 -38.55
CA LYS A 15 27.08 -0.04 -39.19
C LYS A 15 27.51 1.40 -39.42
N ASP A 16 28.76 1.72 -39.11
CA ASP A 16 29.37 3.04 -39.34
C ASP A 16 28.54 4.21 -38.73
N GLY A 17 27.82 3.94 -37.64
CA GLY A 17 26.93 4.88 -36.94
C GLY A 17 25.47 4.91 -37.44
N SER A 18 25.19 4.33 -38.62
CA SER A 18 23.85 4.30 -39.22
C SER A 18 23.10 3.02 -38.91
N LEU A 19 21.77 3.11 -38.76
CA LEU A 19 20.88 1.96 -38.67
C LEU A 19 20.81 1.24 -40.03
N ILE A 20 20.85 -0.10 -40.01
CA ILE A 20 20.66 -0.94 -41.22
C ILE A 20 19.43 -1.82 -41.11
N GLU A 21 19.16 -2.38 -39.92
CA GLU A 21 18.14 -3.42 -39.73
C GLU A 21 17.59 -3.31 -38.30
N ASP A 22 16.27 -3.41 -38.14
CA ASP A 22 15.60 -3.33 -36.84
C ASP A 22 14.40 -4.29 -36.85
N THR A 23 14.50 -5.41 -36.12
CA THR A 23 13.42 -6.40 -36.02
C THR A 23 12.40 -5.97 -34.97
N ASN A 24 11.91 -4.72 -35.06
CA ASN A 24 10.95 -4.14 -34.14
C ASN A 24 9.63 -4.93 -34.17
N PRO A 25 9.22 -5.61 -33.08
CA PRO A 25 8.02 -6.45 -33.07
C PRO A 25 6.71 -5.66 -32.98
N TYR A 26 6.76 -4.33 -32.98
CA TYR A 26 5.61 -3.44 -32.87
C TYR A 26 5.41 -2.65 -34.17
N VAL A 27 4.35 -2.99 -34.90
CA VAL A 27 3.81 -2.17 -35.99
C VAL A 27 2.96 -1.04 -35.36
N SER A 28 3.16 0.20 -35.80
CA SER A 28 2.36 1.34 -35.31
C SER A 28 0.94 1.32 -35.89
N HIS A 29 -0.06 1.73 -35.11
CA HIS A 29 -1.46 1.85 -35.56
C HIS A 29 -1.61 2.53 -36.92
N ALA A 30 -0.90 3.64 -37.16
CA ALA A 30 -0.92 4.35 -38.44
C ALA A 30 -0.52 3.50 -39.67
N ALA A 31 0.27 2.44 -39.50
CA ALA A 31 0.63 1.52 -40.59
C ALA A 31 -0.35 0.35 -40.72
N LEU A 32 -1.06 -0.01 -39.63
CA LEU A 32 -2.19 -0.93 -39.69
C LEU A 32 -3.42 -0.26 -40.31
N GLU A 33 -3.60 1.04 -40.09
CA GLU A 33 -4.61 1.87 -40.77
C GLU A 33 -4.32 1.96 -42.28
N GLU A 34 -3.05 2.17 -42.67
CA GLU A 34 -2.62 2.21 -44.09
C GLU A 34 -2.83 0.85 -44.80
N GLU A 35 -2.54 -0.29 -44.16
CA GLU A 35 -2.83 -1.63 -44.72
C GLU A 35 -4.34 -2.00 -44.70
N LEU A 36 -5.14 -1.41 -43.81
CA LEU A 36 -6.60 -1.63 -43.77
C LEU A 36 -7.33 -0.84 -44.86
N GLU A 37 -6.89 0.39 -45.18
CA GLU A 37 -7.48 1.20 -46.26
C GLU A 37 -7.26 0.57 -47.66
N GLU A 38 -6.17 -0.17 -47.90
CA GLU A 38 -5.93 -0.85 -49.19
C GLU A 38 -6.78 -2.13 -49.41
N ASN A 39 -7.43 -2.69 -48.37
CA ASN A 39 -8.09 -4.01 -48.42
C ASN A 39 -9.62 -3.97 -48.25
N VAL A 40 -10.22 -2.79 -48.42
CA VAL A 40 -11.66 -2.52 -48.27
C VAL A 40 -12.26 -1.99 -49.58
N ASP A 41 -13.47 -2.41 -49.94
CA ASP A 41 -14.18 -1.92 -51.14
C ASP A 41 -14.88 -0.56 -50.93
N GLU A 42 -15.38 0.06 -52.00
CA GLU A 42 -16.06 1.37 -51.95
C GLU A 42 -17.36 1.36 -51.10
N GLU A 43 -17.83 0.20 -50.64
CA GLU A 43 -18.99 0.04 -49.75
C GLU A 43 -18.61 -0.36 -48.30
N GLY A 44 -17.31 -0.48 -47.99
CA GLY A 44 -16.80 -0.69 -46.64
C GLY A 44 -16.57 -2.16 -46.24
N ASN A 45 -16.57 -3.11 -47.18
CA ASN A 45 -16.40 -4.53 -46.89
C ASN A 45 -14.96 -5.01 -47.08
N LEU A 46 -14.51 -5.89 -46.18
CA LEU A 46 -13.20 -6.56 -46.26
C LEU A 46 -13.20 -7.64 -47.35
N LEU A 47 -12.20 -7.61 -48.23
CA LEU A 47 -12.02 -8.63 -49.27
C LEU A 47 -11.37 -9.90 -48.69
N ALA A 48 -12.04 -11.05 -48.80
CA ALA A 48 -11.77 -12.21 -47.94
C ALA A 48 -10.67 -13.18 -48.43
N GLU A 49 -9.83 -13.60 -47.46
CA GLU A 49 -8.98 -14.80 -47.38
C GLU A 49 -7.98 -15.11 -48.53
N GLY A 50 -6.70 -14.78 -48.28
CA GLY A 50 -5.55 -15.18 -49.11
C GLY A 50 -4.27 -15.47 -48.31
N GLN A 51 -4.11 -16.71 -47.84
CA GLN A 51 -2.86 -17.37 -47.38
C GLN A 51 -1.71 -16.52 -46.79
N PHE A 52 -1.49 -16.62 -45.47
CA PHE A 52 -0.17 -16.41 -44.86
C PHE A 52 0.32 -17.72 -44.19
N GLU A 53 1.50 -18.19 -44.58
CA GLU A 53 2.14 -19.36 -43.95
C GLU A 53 2.83 -18.98 -42.63
N GLN A 54 2.54 -19.71 -41.55
CA GLN A 54 3.34 -19.62 -40.31
C GLN A 54 4.48 -20.64 -40.29
N PRO A 55 5.74 -20.22 -40.12
CA PRO A 55 6.83 -21.14 -39.85
C PRO A 55 6.88 -21.55 -38.37
N PHE A 56 6.78 -22.86 -38.11
CA PHE A 56 7.06 -23.53 -36.83
C PHE A 56 6.18 -23.18 -35.61
N ALA A 57 5.08 -23.91 -35.49
CA ALA A 57 4.55 -24.27 -34.17
C ALA A 57 5.42 -25.38 -33.51
N SER A 58 5.71 -25.24 -32.22
CA SER A 58 6.08 -26.38 -31.36
C SER A 58 5.38 -26.24 -30.01
N GLN A 59 4.27 -26.98 -29.85
CA GLN A 59 3.52 -26.99 -28.61
C GLN A 59 4.38 -27.54 -27.45
N VAL A 60 4.23 -26.92 -26.29
CA VAL A 60 4.57 -27.50 -24.99
C VAL A 60 3.24 -27.74 -24.30
N GLU A 61 2.90 -29.00 -24.04
CA GLU A 61 1.68 -29.39 -23.36
C GLU A 61 2.03 -30.27 -22.13
N GLU A 62 1.06 -30.47 -21.25
CA GLU A 62 1.27 -30.60 -19.80
C GLU A 62 1.70 -32.00 -19.32
N GLU A 63 2.40 -32.06 -18.17
CA GLU A 63 2.53 -33.31 -17.39
C GLU A 63 1.36 -33.45 -16.38
N PRO A 64 0.66 -34.58 -16.39
CA PRO A 64 0.09 -35.18 -15.18
C PRO A 64 0.73 -36.57 -14.88
N PRO A 65 0.43 -37.22 -13.73
CA PRO A 65 1.47 -37.79 -12.88
C PRO A 65 1.87 -39.24 -13.15
N THR A 66 3.04 -39.63 -12.64
CA THR A 66 3.65 -40.95 -12.82
C THR A 66 3.06 -42.06 -11.93
N ASN A 67 2.69 -43.20 -12.54
CA ASN A 67 2.62 -44.53 -11.90
C ASN A 67 2.45 -45.66 -12.95
N GLY A 68 3.22 -46.76 -12.84
CA GLY A 68 2.85 -48.07 -13.43
C GLY A 68 3.66 -48.64 -14.62
N LEU A 69 4.69 -49.44 -14.30
CA LEU A 69 5.04 -50.78 -14.85
C LEU A 69 5.02 -51.12 -16.38
N SER A 70 6.10 -51.84 -16.80
CA SER A 70 6.17 -52.89 -17.87
C SER A 70 5.88 -52.53 -19.35
N GLU A 71 6.35 -53.24 -20.39
CA GLU A 71 7.59 -54.02 -20.69
C GLU A 71 7.67 -54.18 -22.26
N ASP A 72 8.75 -54.77 -22.81
CA ASP A 72 8.98 -55.10 -24.24
C ASP A 72 9.10 -53.93 -25.28
N GLY A 73 9.75 -54.06 -26.45
CA GLY A 73 10.52 -55.21 -26.95
C GLY A 73 11.12 -55.21 -28.38
N THR A 74 11.92 -54.20 -28.81
CA THR A 74 12.95 -54.28 -29.92
C THR A 74 12.48 -54.52 -31.40
N PRO A 75 13.34 -54.53 -32.46
CA PRO A 75 14.41 -53.59 -32.90
C PRO A 75 14.49 -53.28 -34.45
N ALA A 76 15.52 -52.50 -34.86
CA ALA A 76 16.24 -52.53 -36.18
C ALA A 76 15.60 -51.79 -37.41
N GLU A 77 16.32 -51.32 -38.47
CA GLU A 77 17.79 -51.26 -38.78
C GLU A 77 18.19 -50.10 -39.78
N GLU A 78 19.44 -50.06 -40.27
CA GLU A 78 20.09 -48.96 -41.05
C GLU A 78 19.93 -48.99 -42.61
N THR A 79 20.29 -47.90 -43.31
CA THR A 79 21.22 -47.91 -44.50
C THR A 79 21.74 -46.49 -44.89
N LYS A 80 22.69 -46.36 -45.86
CA LYS A 80 23.63 -45.22 -45.98
C LYS A 80 24.19 -44.88 -47.40
N SER A 81 24.36 -43.57 -47.69
CA SER A 81 25.50 -42.96 -48.46
C SER A 81 25.59 -43.28 -50.00
N PRO A 82 26.60 -42.86 -50.85
CA PRO A 82 27.88 -42.14 -50.58
C PRO A 82 28.54 -41.21 -51.69
N LEU A 83 29.78 -40.73 -51.39
CA LEU A 83 30.92 -40.25 -52.28
C LEU A 83 30.82 -38.86 -53.00
N GLU A 84 31.87 -38.15 -53.45
CA GLU A 84 33.38 -38.23 -53.47
C GLU A 84 33.96 -36.83 -53.86
N GLU A 85 35.22 -36.37 -53.70
CA GLU A 85 36.37 -36.63 -52.78
C GLU A 85 36.93 -35.23 -52.34
N TYR A 86 38.19 -34.77 -52.14
CA TYR A 86 39.65 -35.09 -52.15
C TYR A 86 40.31 -33.94 -51.28
N ALA A 87 41.60 -33.72 -50.99
CA ALA A 87 42.91 -34.40 -50.79
C ALA A 87 43.96 -33.26 -50.46
N PRO A 88 45.28 -33.48 -50.17
CA PRO A 88 46.04 -34.70 -49.85
C PRO A 88 46.99 -34.57 -48.60
N MET A 89 47.79 -35.62 -48.37
CA MET A 89 49.16 -35.66 -47.79
C MET A 89 49.47 -35.30 -46.30
N GLU A 90 49.44 -36.37 -45.48
CA GLU A 90 50.39 -36.81 -44.43
C GLU A 90 50.80 -35.91 -43.21
N LEU A 91 50.46 -36.37 -41.99
CA LEU A 91 51.40 -37.07 -41.07
C LEU A 91 50.66 -37.83 -39.94
N GLU A 92 51.30 -38.80 -39.28
CA GLU A 92 50.70 -39.67 -38.22
C GLU A 92 50.71 -39.07 -36.80
N ALA A 93 49.66 -39.32 -35.97
CA ALA A 93 49.77 -39.51 -34.51
C ALA A 93 48.49 -40.05 -33.79
N LEU A 94 48.48 -41.36 -33.47
CA LEU A 94 47.88 -42.06 -32.30
C LEU A 94 46.66 -41.47 -31.53
N GLU A 95 45.56 -42.25 -31.45
CA GLU A 95 44.36 -41.97 -30.63
C GLU A 95 44.51 -42.19 -29.10
N PRO A 96 43.71 -41.48 -28.25
CA PRO A 96 43.68 -41.67 -26.80
C PRO A 96 42.62 -42.70 -26.31
N LYS A 97 43.03 -43.66 -25.47
CA LYS A 97 42.12 -44.66 -24.86
C LYS A 97 41.26 -44.12 -23.71
N LYS A 98 40.01 -44.62 -23.60
CA LYS A 98 39.03 -44.31 -22.55
C LYS A 98 39.60 -44.49 -21.12
N LYS A 99 39.32 -43.53 -20.22
CA LYS A 99 39.68 -43.59 -18.79
C LYS A 99 38.61 -44.34 -17.99
N VAL A 100 39.00 -45.37 -17.25
CA VAL A 100 38.12 -46.10 -16.31
C VAL A 100 38.20 -45.47 -14.91
N HIS A 101 37.06 -45.10 -14.33
CA HIS A 101 36.99 -44.46 -13.02
C HIS A 101 37.04 -45.50 -11.88
N ILE A 102 38.25 -45.90 -11.47
CA ILE A 102 38.43 -46.88 -10.37
C ILE A 102 38.15 -46.18 -9.02
N SER A 103 37.25 -46.76 -8.22
CA SER A 103 36.91 -46.23 -6.89
C SER A 103 38.10 -46.24 -5.92
N THR A 104 38.19 -45.22 -5.08
CA THR A 104 39.31 -45.00 -4.15
C THR A 104 39.53 -46.14 -3.16
N HIS A 105 38.48 -46.91 -2.85
CA HIS A 105 38.58 -48.09 -1.98
C HIS A 105 39.30 -49.26 -2.67
N LYS A 106 38.93 -49.63 -3.91
CA LYS A 106 39.63 -50.67 -4.68
C LYS A 106 41.11 -50.31 -4.86
N ARG A 107 41.40 -49.05 -5.22
CA ARG A 107 42.77 -48.54 -5.39
C ARG A 107 43.60 -48.57 -4.09
N ARG A 108 42.97 -48.45 -2.91
CA ARG A 108 43.64 -48.60 -1.60
C ARG A 108 43.88 -50.07 -1.23
N LYS A 109 43.03 -51.01 -1.64
CA LYS A 109 43.23 -52.44 -1.38
C LYS A 109 44.40 -52.98 -2.22
N THR A 110 44.38 -52.73 -3.54
CA THR A 110 45.46 -53.16 -4.44
C THR A 110 46.79 -52.52 -4.08
N LEU A 111 46.83 -51.25 -3.65
CA LEU A 111 48.06 -50.63 -3.13
C LEU A 111 48.58 -51.26 -1.83
N LYS A 112 47.74 -51.88 -0.98
CA LYS A 112 48.22 -52.65 0.18
C LYS A 112 48.76 -54.02 -0.24
N GLU A 113 48.07 -54.68 -1.16
CA GLU A 113 48.45 -56.00 -1.68
C GLU A 113 49.80 -55.90 -2.44
N LEU A 114 49.98 -54.93 -3.34
CA LEU A 114 51.26 -54.67 -4.02
C LEU A 114 52.41 -54.37 -3.06
N ASN A 115 52.15 -53.66 -1.96
CA ASN A 115 53.16 -53.37 -0.93
C ASN A 115 53.48 -54.59 -0.04
N ALA A 116 52.58 -55.57 0.05
CA ALA A 116 52.84 -56.85 0.71
C ALA A 116 53.66 -57.77 -0.21
N GLU A 117 53.29 -57.90 -1.48
CA GLU A 117 54.00 -58.72 -2.47
C GLU A 117 55.42 -58.20 -2.73
N THR A 118 55.60 -56.89 -2.97
CA THR A 118 56.94 -56.31 -3.12
C THR A 118 57.78 -56.51 -1.86
N LYS A 119 57.20 -56.38 -0.66
CA LYS A 119 57.94 -56.67 0.58
C LYS A 119 58.35 -58.14 0.68
N ALA A 120 57.46 -59.08 0.37
CA ALA A 120 57.79 -60.50 0.33
C ALA A 120 58.90 -60.82 -0.70
N PHE A 121 58.88 -60.16 -1.86
CA PHE A 121 59.90 -60.28 -2.90
C PHE A 121 61.27 -59.71 -2.44
N PHE A 122 61.29 -58.58 -1.73
CA PHE A 122 62.51 -58.02 -1.12
C PHE A 122 63.04 -58.87 0.04
N ASP A 123 62.16 -59.52 0.82
CA ASP A 123 62.53 -60.51 1.83
C ASP A 123 63.17 -61.74 1.16
N GLN A 124 62.56 -62.28 0.10
CA GLN A 124 63.01 -63.46 -0.65
C GLN A 124 64.36 -63.26 -1.37
N LEU A 125 64.68 -62.03 -1.76
CA LEU A 125 65.98 -61.64 -2.32
C LEU A 125 67.04 -61.30 -1.25
N GLY A 126 66.70 -61.33 0.04
CA GLY A 126 67.63 -61.03 1.14
C GLY A 126 68.05 -59.55 1.26
N LEU A 127 67.45 -58.64 0.49
CA LEU A 127 67.88 -57.25 0.31
C LEU A 127 67.47 -56.30 1.47
N ASN A 128 66.84 -56.82 2.52
CA ASN A 128 66.38 -56.07 3.70
C ASN A 128 67.48 -55.26 4.43
N SER A 129 68.75 -55.63 4.27
CA SER A 129 69.89 -54.89 4.82
C SER A 129 70.01 -53.47 4.24
N LEU A 130 69.60 -53.25 2.99
CA LEU A 130 69.73 -51.97 2.27
C LEU A 130 68.53 -51.02 2.48
N SER A 131 67.39 -51.53 2.94
CA SER A 131 66.19 -50.72 3.24
C SER A 131 66.38 -49.81 4.46
N LYS A 132 67.34 -50.12 5.35
CA LYS A 132 67.66 -49.31 6.54
C LYS A 132 68.41 -48.03 6.18
N LYS A 133 67.68 -47.04 5.65
CA LYS A 133 68.06 -45.61 5.73
C LYS A 133 68.37 -45.30 7.21
N LYS A 134 69.65 -45.18 7.56
CA LYS A 134 70.08 -44.73 8.89
C LYS A 134 69.33 -43.43 9.21
N LYS A 135 68.52 -43.46 10.26
CA LYS A 135 67.92 -42.25 10.85
C LYS A 135 69.12 -41.37 11.24
N LYS A 136 69.34 -40.27 10.51
CA LYS A 136 70.41 -39.33 10.85
C LYS A 136 69.94 -38.60 12.10
N GLU A 137 70.34 -39.11 13.26
CA GLU A 137 69.92 -38.59 14.55
C GLU A 137 70.31 -37.12 14.63
N ARG A 138 69.31 -36.27 14.90
CA ARG A 138 69.55 -34.85 15.14
C ARG A 138 70.16 -34.73 16.54
N PRO A 139 71.22 -33.94 16.75
CA PRO A 139 71.79 -33.77 18.07
C PRO A 139 70.72 -33.31 19.05
N ALA A 140 70.71 -33.92 20.24
CA ALA A 140 69.71 -33.64 21.26
C ALA A 140 69.87 -32.20 21.77
N GLY A 141 68.90 -31.34 21.44
CA GLY A 141 68.92 -29.93 21.83
C GLY A 141 67.89 -29.08 21.07
N PHE A 142 67.71 -29.31 19.77
CA PHE A 142 66.85 -28.47 18.93
C PHE A 142 65.35 -28.82 19.05
N LYS A 143 64.73 -28.43 20.18
CA LYS A 143 63.27 -28.35 20.31
C LYS A 143 62.76 -27.21 19.42
N PRO A 144 61.86 -27.42 18.44
CA PRO A 144 61.29 -26.34 17.65
C PRO A 144 60.38 -25.48 18.55
N THR A 145 60.89 -24.30 18.93
CA THR A 145 60.23 -23.31 19.78
C THR A 145 58.87 -22.94 19.20
N HIS A 146 57.80 -23.39 19.86
CA HIS A 146 56.46 -22.94 19.54
C HIS A 146 56.32 -21.50 20.06
N MET A 147 56.05 -20.55 19.17
CA MET A 147 55.50 -19.27 19.62
C MET A 147 54.11 -19.53 20.19
N MET A 148 53.83 -18.98 21.38
CA MET A 148 52.47 -18.97 21.92
C MET A 148 51.63 -17.99 21.08
N ALA A 149 50.30 -18.17 21.07
CA ALA A 149 49.39 -17.29 20.34
C ALA A 149 49.56 -15.82 20.75
N SER A 150 49.75 -15.57 22.05
CA SER A 150 50.09 -14.27 22.63
C SER A 150 51.42 -13.70 22.13
N THR A 151 52.43 -14.54 21.90
CA THR A 151 53.72 -14.12 21.33
C THR A 151 53.57 -13.68 19.87
N SER A 152 52.81 -14.42 19.05
CA SER A 152 52.48 -14.01 17.67
C SER A 152 51.66 -12.73 17.62
N PHE A 153 50.70 -12.56 18.54
CA PHE A 153 49.86 -11.36 18.64
C PHE A 153 50.70 -10.13 19.03
N GLY A 154 51.55 -10.23 20.06
CA GLY A 154 52.44 -9.14 20.49
C GLY A 154 53.50 -8.75 19.46
N LEU A 155 54.04 -9.70 18.69
CA LEU A 155 54.90 -9.42 17.53
C LEU A 155 54.14 -8.70 16.41
N SER A 156 52.91 -9.12 16.14
CA SER A 156 52.05 -8.50 15.12
C SER A 156 51.70 -7.04 15.49
N ILE A 157 51.29 -6.77 16.73
CA ILE A 157 51.04 -5.39 17.24
C ILE A 157 52.27 -4.50 17.03
N LYS A 158 53.47 -4.96 17.41
CA LYS A 158 54.70 -4.15 17.23
C LYS A 158 55.02 -3.86 15.77
N ASN A 159 54.70 -4.78 14.85
CA ASN A 159 54.91 -4.65 13.41
C ASN A 159 53.86 -3.72 12.75
N LEU A 160 52.63 -3.73 13.25
CA LEU A 160 51.58 -2.78 12.85
C LEU A 160 51.88 -1.36 13.34
N LEU A 161 52.35 -1.20 14.59
CA LEU A 161 52.75 0.10 15.13
C LEU A 161 53.97 0.69 14.42
N SER A 162 54.99 -0.11 14.07
CA SER A 162 56.15 0.39 13.32
C SER A 162 55.83 0.79 11.87
N LYS A 163 54.73 0.27 11.30
CA LYS A 163 54.18 0.66 9.98
C LYS A 163 52.87 1.47 10.10
N PHE A 164 52.61 2.16 11.21
CA PHE A 164 51.32 2.78 11.56
C PHE A 164 50.62 3.54 10.41
N ARG A 165 51.33 4.39 9.67
CA ARG A 165 50.74 5.16 8.54
C ARG A 165 50.07 4.26 7.50
N ARG A 166 50.71 3.14 7.14
CA ARG A 166 50.12 2.13 6.24
C ARG A 166 48.96 1.43 6.91
N THR A 167 49.17 0.91 8.12
CA THR A 167 48.14 0.21 8.91
C THR A 167 46.84 1.01 8.99
N PHE A 168 46.94 2.31 9.26
CA PHE A 168 45.81 3.24 9.26
C PHE A 168 45.12 3.31 7.89
N PHE A 169 45.83 3.65 6.81
CA PHE A 169 45.22 3.69 5.47
C PHE A 169 44.61 2.35 5.04
N THR A 170 45.20 1.22 5.43
CA THR A 170 44.67 -0.11 5.09
C THR A 170 43.43 -0.50 5.90
N SER A 171 43.32 -0.07 7.16
CA SER A 171 42.10 -0.25 7.97
C SER A 171 41.01 0.75 7.57
N PHE A 172 41.38 1.97 7.17
CA PHE A 172 40.45 2.95 6.59
C PHE A 172 39.86 2.45 5.26
N ALA A 173 40.68 1.98 4.32
CA ALA A 173 40.21 1.40 3.06
C ALA A 173 39.32 0.17 3.27
N GLY A 174 39.62 -0.68 4.25
CA GLY A 174 38.77 -1.80 4.66
C GLY A 174 37.44 -1.37 5.30
N SER A 175 37.39 -0.18 5.91
CA SER A 175 36.20 0.32 6.60
C SER A 175 35.12 0.85 5.66
N ILE A 176 35.44 1.17 4.40
CA ILE A 176 34.51 1.79 3.43
C ILE A 176 33.23 0.94 3.25
N GLY A 177 33.37 -0.38 3.04
CA GLY A 177 32.21 -1.29 2.93
C GLY A 177 31.41 -1.43 4.23
N ILE A 178 32.06 -1.26 5.39
CA ILE A 178 31.37 -1.24 6.70
C ILE A 178 30.63 0.07 6.90
N ILE A 179 31.22 1.22 6.55
CA ILE A 179 30.58 2.55 6.61
C ILE A 179 29.33 2.57 5.72
N GLY A 180 29.43 2.03 4.50
CA GLY A 180 28.28 1.92 3.59
C GLY A 180 27.15 1.09 4.20
N LEU A 181 27.42 -0.15 4.63
CA LEU A 181 26.40 -1.01 5.23
C LEU A 181 25.83 -0.43 6.55
N ALA A 182 26.66 0.23 7.35
CA ALA A 182 26.25 0.90 8.58
C ALA A 182 25.34 2.11 8.33
N LEU A 183 25.63 2.92 7.29
CA LEU A 183 24.77 4.03 6.90
C LEU A 183 23.40 3.52 6.44
N VAL A 184 23.36 2.46 5.61
CA VAL A 184 22.10 1.86 5.16
C VAL A 184 21.28 1.29 6.33
N LEU A 185 21.92 0.59 7.28
CA LEU A 185 21.26 0.11 8.50
C LEU A 185 20.84 1.26 9.45
N SER A 186 21.49 2.42 9.40
CA SER A 186 21.08 3.61 10.15
C SER A 186 19.88 4.32 9.52
N ILE A 187 19.76 4.28 8.18
CA ILE A 187 18.61 4.78 7.43
C ILE A 187 17.40 3.89 7.70
N SER A 188 17.53 2.57 7.50
CA SER A 188 16.46 1.62 7.77
C SER A 188 15.96 1.70 9.22
N ASN A 189 16.85 1.70 10.22
CA ASN A 189 16.42 1.85 11.62
C ASN A 189 15.81 3.24 11.92
N GLY A 190 16.27 4.31 11.26
CA GLY A 190 15.67 5.65 11.41
C GLY A 190 14.29 5.77 10.77
N PHE A 191 14.07 5.12 9.62
CA PHE A 191 12.74 5.02 9.00
C PHE A 191 11.78 4.16 9.84
N ASN A 192 12.23 3.05 10.42
CA ASN A 192 11.39 2.26 11.32
C ASN A 192 10.97 3.07 12.56
N LEU A 193 11.89 3.78 13.21
CA LEU A 193 11.57 4.68 14.33
C LEU A 193 10.66 5.87 13.94
N TYR A 194 10.71 6.30 12.67
CA TYR A 194 9.80 7.31 12.13
C TYR A 194 8.41 6.73 11.87
N ILE A 195 8.32 5.49 11.38
CA ILE A 195 7.06 4.73 11.19
C ILE A 195 6.40 4.44 12.54
N GLU A 196 7.12 3.86 13.52
CA GLU A 196 6.66 3.66 14.91
C GLU A 196 6.14 4.97 15.55
N ARG A 197 6.70 6.11 15.13
CA ARG A 197 6.27 7.42 15.59
C ARG A 197 5.01 7.93 14.86
N MET A 198 4.90 7.78 13.55
CA MET A 198 3.66 8.11 12.82
C MET A 198 2.49 7.23 13.30
N GLU A 199 2.77 5.96 13.60
CA GLU A 199 1.82 5.03 14.22
C GLU A 199 1.24 5.62 15.52
N ALA A 200 2.11 6.03 16.45
CA ALA A 200 1.70 6.61 17.72
C ALA A 200 1.09 8.02 17.62
N ASP A 201 1.70 8.92 16.83
CA ASP A 201 1.36 10.35 16.79
C ASP A 201 0.21 10.69 15.80
N GLN A 202 -0.11 9.83 14.82
CA GLN A 202 -1.09 10.13 13.76
C GLN A 202 -2.09 9.01 13.44
N PHE A 203 -1.65 7.74 13.32
CA PHE A 203 -2.52 6.67 12.79
C PHE A 203 -3.48 6.04 13.80
N ALA A 204 -3.40 6.39 15.09
CA ALA A 204 -4.38 5.97 16.10
C ALA A 204 -5.78 6.57 15.86
N ALA A 205 -5.83 7.86 15.54
CA ALA A 205 -7.07 8.64 15.33
C ALA A 205 -7.84 8.25 14.06
N ILE A 206 -7.17 7.72 13.03
CA ILE A 206 -7.85 7.20 11.83
C ILE A 206 -8.76 6.04 12.26
N PRO A 207 -10.08 6.10 12.04
CA PRO A 207 -10.98 5.06 12.50
C PRO A 207 -10.78 3.74 11.74
N LEU A 208 -10.99 2.64 12.46
CA LEU A 208 -11.17 1.31 11.90
C LEU A 208 -12.67 1.12 11.63
N GLY A 209 -13.05 0.96 10.36
CA GLY A 209 -14.44 1.01 9.89
C GLY A 209 -14.99 -0.34 9.41
N VAL A 210 -16.25 -0.61 9.73
CA VAL A 210 -17.07 -1.71 9.20
C VAL A 210 -18.24 -1.08 8.46
N TYR A 211 -18.19 -1.07 7.12
CA TYR A 211 -19.20 -0.50 6.23
C TYR A 211 -20.03 -1.61 5.57
N GLU A 212 -21.20 -1.30 5.00
CA GLU A 212 -22.10 -2.25 4.29
C GLU A 212 -21.40 -3.08 3.18
N TYR A 213 -20.25 -2.62 2.67
CA TYR A 213 -19.45 -3.30 1.64
C TYR A 213 -17.99 -3.47 2.07
N ASN A 214 -17.40 -4.64 1.80
CA ASN A 214 -15.97 -4.93 1.91
C ASN A 214 -15.30 -4.99 0.52
N VAL A 215 -14.02 -4.59 0.43
CA VAL A 215 -13.28 -4.49 -0.84
C VAL A 215 -11.84 -4.97 -0.64
N ASP A 216 -11.31 -5.78 -1.56
CA ASP A 216 -9.92 -6.25 -1.52
C ASP A 216 -8.90 -5.10 -1.48
N SER A 217 -7.92 -5.20 -0.57
CA SER A 217 -6.93 -4.16 -0.29
C SER A 217 -6.13 -3.70 -1.51
N ASN A 218 -5.96 -4.53 -2.55
CA ASN A 218 -5.26 -4.16 -3.78
C ASN A 218 -6.10 -3.25 -4.69
N ALA A 219 -7.44 -3.35 -4.63
CA ALA A 219 -8.34 -2.46 -5.36
C ALA A 219 -8.38 -1.08 -4.70
N ILE A 220 -8.50 -1.04 -3.36
CA ILE A 220 -8.33 0.18 -2.55
C ILE A 220 -6.99 0.84 -2.88
N MET A 221 -5.91 0.06 -3.02
CA MET A 221 -4.58 0.59 -3.34
C MET A 221 -4.54 1.37 -4.66
N ARG A 222 -5.16 0.83 -5.71
CA ARG A 222 -5.29 1.50 -7.01
C ARG A 222 -6.08 2.80 -6.86
N MET A 223 -7.15 2.78 -6.06
CA MET A 223 -8.04 3.90 -5.79
C MET A 223 -7.37 5.02 -4.98
N MET A 224 -6.61 4.69 -3.92
CA MET A 224 -5.75 5.66 -3.22
C MET A 224 -4.75 6.29 -4.19
N SER A 225 -4.11 5.49 -5.06
CA SER A 225 -3.11 5.99 -6.00
C SER A 225 -3.68 6.94 -7.07
N SER A 226 -4.94 6.75 -7.47
CA SER A 226 -5.61 7.64 -8.43
C SER A 226 -6.13 8.91 -7.76
N VAL A 227 -6.70 8.84 -6.55
CA VAL A 227 -7.21 10.00 -5.80
C VAL A 227 -6.06 10.90 -5.29
N THR A 228 -4.96 10.33 -4.80
CA THR A 228 -3.78 11.10 -4.33
C THR A 228 -3.21 12.01 -5.43
N SER A 229 -3.37 11.65 -6.70
CA SER A 229 -2.92 12.47 -7.84
C SER A 229 -3.66 13.80 -8.02
N LEU A 230 -4.76 14.02 -7.29
CA LEU A 230 -5.63 15.20 -7.41
C LEU A 230 -5.42 16.25 -6.30
N GLN A 231 -4.66 15.93 -5.24
CA GLN A 231 -4.48 16.83 -4.10
C GLN A 231 -3.15 17.60 -4.14
N THR A 232 -3.17 18.79 -4.74
CA THR A 232 -2.18 19.84 -4.47
C THR A 232 -2.88 21.17 -4.20
N SER A 233 -2.96 21.55 -2.92
CA SER A 233 -3.51 22.82 -2.48
C SER A 233 -2.52 23.54 -1.57
N ASP A 234 -2.09 24.76 -1.96
CA ASP A 234 -1.31 25.67 -1.12
C ASP A 234 -2.21 26.38 -0.10
N ALA A 235 -2.85 25.60 0.79
CA ALA A 235 -3.78 26.12 1.80
C ALA A 235 -3.08 27.08 2.77
N THR A 236 -3.67 28.26 2.96
CA THR A 236 -3.01 29.38 3.65
C THR A 236 -3.25 29.44 5.16
N TYR A 237 -4.30 28.77 5.67
CA TYR A 237 -4.65 28.70 7.11
C TYR A 237 -4.73 30.08 7.79
N PRO A 238 -5.68 30.93 7.38
CA PRO A 238 -5.81 32.29 7.87
C PRO A 238 -6.22 32.35 9.35
N GLU A 239 -5.68 33.35 10.03
CA GLU A 239 -6.09 33.77 11.39
C GLU A 239 -7.23 34.79 11.39
N ASP A 240 -7.66 35.28 10.21
CA ASP A 240 -8.81 36.18 10.10
C ASP A 240 -10.14 35.41 10.09
N GLY A 241 -11.11 35.87 10.88
CA GLY A 241 -12.45 35.28 10.97
C GLY A 241 -13.36 35.56 9.76
N SER A 242 -12.78 35.94 8.62
CA SER A 242 -13.50 36.22 7.38
C SER A 242 -13.89 34.93 6.66
N LEU A 243 -15.13 34.86 6.21
CA LEU A 243 -15.66 33.79 5.38
C LEU A 243 -15.18 33.97 3.92
N ARG A 244 -14.70 32.89 3.30
CA ARG A 244 -14.25 32.87 1.89
C ARG A 244 -15.16 31.96 1.04
N ILE A 245 -14.96 31.96 -0.28
CA ILE A 245 -15.62 31.01 -1.18
C ILE A 245 -14.59 30.03 -1.77
N GLY A 246 -14.83 28.74 -1.53
CA GLY A 246 -14.03 27.65 -2.07
C GLY A 246 -14.31 27.39 -3.55
N LYS A 247 -13.35 26.77 -4.24
CA LYS A 247 -13.57 26.21 -5.58
C LYS A 247 -14.24 24.84 -5.48
N GLU A 248 -15.01 24.48 -6.50
CA GLU A 248 -15.57 23.13 -6.63
C GLU A 248 -14.56 22.18 -7.30
N ASN A 249 -14.60 20.91 -6.91
CA ASN A 249 -13.70 19.89 -7.43
C ASN A 249 -14.32 19.19 -8.66
N ASN A 250 -13.49 18.74 -9.60
CA ASN A 250 -13.93 17.99 -10.78
C ASN A 250 -14.30 16.54 -10.42
N GLU A 251 -15.44 16.36 -9.74
CA GLU A 251 -15.93 15.06 -9.25
C GLU A 251 -16.03 14.00 -10.38
N LEU A 252 -16.33 14.42 -11.62
CA LEU A 252 -16.40 13.56 -12.79
C LEU A 252 -15.04 12.93 -13.20
N GLU A 253 -13.90 13.59 -12.95
CA GLU A 253 -12.58 13.02 -13.25
C GLU A 253 -12.14 12.03 -12.15
N MET A 254 -12.58 12.26 -10.91
CA MET A 254 -12.40 11.32 -9.81
C MET A 254 -13.24 10.05 -10.03
N LEU A 255 -14.53 10.21 -10.36
CA LEU A 255 -15.49 9.14 -10.62
C LEU A 255 -14.95 8.09 -11.60
N ASN A 256 -14.50 8.51 -12.79
CA ASN A 256 -14.02 7.59 -13.82
C ASN A 256 -12.78 6.78 -13.38
N LYS A 257 -11.84 7.39 -12.63
CA LYS A 257 -10.64 6.72 -12.10
C LYS A 257 -10.93 5.82 -10.89
N VAL A 258 -12.02 6.09 -10.19
CA VAL A 258 -12.52 5.32 -9.05
C VAL A 258 -13.26 4.08 -9.53
N ILE A 259 -14.19 4.23 -10.48
CA ILE A 259 -14.92 3.17 -11.17
C ILE A 259 -13.95 2.09 -11.70
N ASP A 260 -12.94 2.48 -12.48
CA ASP A 260 -11.98 1.54 -13.08
C ASP A 260 -11.15 0.75 -12.03
N ALA A 261 -10.90 1.35 -10.85
CA ALA A 261 -10.22 0.69 -9.75
C ALA A 261 -11.15 -0.28 -8.98
N PHE A 262 -12.41 0.12 -8.76
CA PHE A 262 -13.41 -0.60 -8.00
C PHE A 262 -13.89 -1.87 -8.73
N PHE A 263 -14.33 -1.74 -9.99
CA PHE A 263 -14.81 -2.87 -10.81
C PHE A 263 -13.70 -3.88 -11.20
N LYS A 264 -12.43 -3.63 -10.85
CA LYS A 264 -11.29 -4.55 -11.01
C LYS A 264 -10.81 -5.14 -9.67
N GLY A 265 -11.59 -4.98 -8.61
CA GLY A 265 -11.42 -5.63 -7.32
C GLY A 265 -12.50 -6.67 -7.08
N ASN A 266 -12.18 -7.67 -6.25
CA ASN A 266 -13.24 -8.44 -5.61
C ASN A 266 -13.81 -7.58 -4.48
N ALA A 267 -15.13 -7.39 -4.49
CA ALA A 267 -15.89 -6.73 -3.44
C ALA A 267 -17.02 -7.67 -2.97
N SER A 268 -17.48 -7.49 -1.74
CA SER A 268 -18.51 -8.31 -1.10
C SER A 268 -19.38 -7.45 -0.17
N ALA A 269 -20.62 -7.86 0.07
CA ALA A 269 -21.46 -7.22 1.08
C ALA A 269 -21.11 -7.74 2.48
N ASN A 270 -21.01 -6.84 3.45
CA ASN A 270 -20.98 -7.17 4.88
C ASN A 270 -22.42 -7.20 5.40
N ASN A 271 -22.88 -8.32 5.99
CA ASN A 271 -24.16 -8.30 6.68
C ASN A 271 -24.00 -7.66 8.07
N ILE A 272 -24.22 -6.36 8.17
CA ILE A 272 -24.26 -5.64 9.44
C ILE A 272 -25.66 -5.84 10.04
N THR A 273 -25.76 -6.37 11.26
CA THR A 273 -27.03 -6.61 11.94
C THR A 273 -27.16 -5.80 13.25
N PRO A 274 -28.38 -5.64 13.80
CA PRO A 274 -28.57 -5.02 15.12
C PRO A 274 -27.85 -5.78 16.26
N GLU A 275 -27.69 -7.09 16.14
CA GLU A 275 -26.91 -7.92 17.07
C GLU A 275 -25.40 -7.61 16.95
N PHE A 276 -24.89 -7.33 15.74
CA PHE A 276 -23.51 -6.88 15.56
C PHE A 276 -23.27 -5.48 16.14
N ASP A 277 -24.21 -4.54 16.01
CA ASP A 277 -24.16 -3.24 16.67
C ASP A 277 -24.08 -3.42 18.21
N ALA A 278 -24.96 -4.24 18.78
CA ALA A 278 -24.91 -4.59 20.20
C ALA A 278 -23.59 -5.26 20.60
N TYR A 279 -23.02 -6.15 19.78
CA TYR A 279 -21.71 -6.78 20.02
C TYR A 279 -20.56 -5.76 20.01
N MET A 280 -20.58 -4.80 19.08
CA MET A 280 -19.59 -3.72 18.99
C MET A 280 -19.70 -2.75 20.16
N ARG A 281 -20.91 -2.37 20.59
CA ARG A 281 -21.16 -1.55 21.79
C ARG A 281 -20.74 -2.23 23.11
N ASN A 282 -20.58 -3.56 23.11
CA ASN A 282 -20.04 -4.33 24.24
C ASN A 282 -18.50 -4.51 24.20
N MET A 283 -17.79 -3.91 23.24
CA MET A 283 -16.32 -3.96 23.16
C MET A 283 -15.67 -3.34 24.42
N PRO A 284 -14.53 -3.86 24.91
CA PRO A 284 -13.83 -3.28 26.06
C PRO A 284 -13.41 -1.81 25.81
N ALA A 285 -13.89 -0.90 26.68
CA ALA A 285 -13.55 0.54 26.65
C ALA A 285 -12.07 0.86 26.98
N GLU A 286 -11.21 -0.15 27.13
CA GLU A 286 -9.76 0.00 27.14
C GLU A 286 -9.14 -0.02 25.73
N TYR A 287 -9.89 -0.39 24.69
CA TYR A 287 -9.38 -0.48 23.30
C TYR A 287 -9.57 0.82 22.49
N TYR A 288 -10.67 1.55 22.73
CA TYR A 288 -11.11 2.68 21.91
C TYR A 288 -11.20 4.00 22.70
N ASN A 289 -11.24 5.11 21.97
CA ASN A 289 -11.69 6.41 22.51
C ASN A 289 -13.18 6.62 22.18
N ALA A 290 -13.57 6.46 20.91
CA ALA A 290 -14.96 6.57 20.48
C ALA A 290 -15.38 5.40 19.57
N ILE A 291 -16.66 5.01 19.67
CA ILE A 291 -17.38 4.22 18.67
C ILE A 291 -18.46 5.13 18.08
N SER A 292 -18.53 5.22 16.76
CA SER A 292 -19.54 5.97 16.02
C SER A 292 -20.34 5.03 15.14
N VAL A 293 -21.66 5.02 15.33
CA VAL A 293 -22.61 4.20 14.57
C VAL A 293 -23.49 5.14 13.75
N TYR A 294 -23.77 4.77 12.50
CA TYR A 294 -24.62 5.57 11.61
C TYR A 294 -25.68 4.70 10.94
N TYR A 295 -26.95 5.06 11.12
CA TYR A 295 -28.11 4.24 10.72
C TYR A 295 -28.71 4.60 9.35
N GLY A 296 -28.16 5.59 8.63
CA GLY A 296 -28.75 6.03 7.36
C GLY A 296 -30.08 6.77 7.52
N THR A 297 -30.21 7.56 8.57
CA THR A 297 -31.41 8.38 8.80
C THR A 297 -31.53 9.48 7.74
N ARG A 298 -32.50 9.36 6.84
CA ARG A 298 -32.99 10.51 6.06
C ARG A 298 -33.36 11.63 7.03
N CYS A 299 -32.87 12.83 6.76
CA CYS A 299 -33.12 14.01 7.58
C CYS A 299 -34.03 14.95 6.79
N ASN A 300 -35.31 15.00 7.13
CA ASN A 300 -36.27 15.86 6.48
C ASN A 300 -36.12 17.29 7.01
N LEU A 301 -35.64 18.22 6.17
CA LEU A 301 -35.26 19.56 6.59
C LEU A 301 -35.95 20.61 5.73
N VAL A 302 -36.47 21.67 6.36
CA VAL A 302 -37.04 22.85 5.70
C VAL A 302 -36.22 24.08 6.09
N SER A 303 -35.96 24.94 5.10
CA SER A 303 -35.32 26.24 5.28
C SER A 303 -36.25 27.36 4.83
N LYS A 304 -36.21 28.50 5.52
CA LYS A 304 -36.75 29.76 5.01
C LYS A 304 -35.64 30.53 4.30
N TYR A 305 -35.94 31.08 3.13
CA TYR A 305 -35.03 31.88 2.32
C TYR A 305 -35.76 33.12 1.80
N ARG A 306 -35.02 34.04 1.18
CA ARG A 306 -35.63 35.17 0.46
C ARG A 306 -35.45 35.04 -1.03
N ASP A 307 -36.54 35.24 -1.77
CA ASP A 307 -36.51 35.19 -3.23
C ASP A 307 -35.78 36.40 -3.83
N LYS A 308 -35.73 36.44 -5.17
CA LYS A 308 -35.07 37.53 -5.90
C LYS A 308 -35.68 38.90 -5.61
N ASP A 309 -36.94 38.98 -5.17
CA ASP A 309 -37.67 40.21 -4.86
C ASP A 309 -37.77 40.52 -3.36
N GLY A 310 -37.16 39.69 -2.50
CA GLY A 310 -37.04 39.89 -1.05
C GLY A 310 -38.17 39.28 -0.22
N ASN A 311 -39.17 38.67 -0.86
CA ASN A 311 -40.25 37.97 -0.17
C ASN A 311 -39.68 36.76 0.58
N LEU A 312 -40.25 36.44 1.74
CA LEU A 312 -39.94 35.18 2.42
C LEU A 312 -40.53 34.02 1.60
N LYS A 313 -39.77 32.95 1.49
CA LYS A 313 -40.12 31.69 0.83
C LYS A 313 -39.58 30.53 1.67
N TYR A 314 -40.16 29.36 1.49
CA TYR A 314 -39.72 28.14 2.15
C TYR A 314 -39.26 27.12 1.10
N ALA A 315 -38.25 26.34 1.44
CA ALA A 315 -37.69 25.31 0.57
C ALA A 315 -37.40 24.05 1.37
N ASP A 316 -37.77 22.90 0.81
CA ASP A 316 -37.21 21.61 1.21
C ASP A 316 -35.69 21.64 0.96
N VAL A 317 -34.93 21.24 1.97
CA VAL A 317 -33.46 21.11 1.97
C VAL A 317 -33.04 19.77 2.60
N SER A 318 -33.94 18.77 2.55
CA SER A 318 -33.76 17.45 3.14
C SER A 318 -32.49 16.76 2.65
N GLN A 319 -31.87 16.01 3.56
CA GLN A 319 -30.58 15.36 3.33
C GLN A 319 -30.75 13.85 3.38
N ILE A 320 -30.27 13.19 2.34
CA ILE A 320 -30.64 11.82 1.97
C ILE A 320 -29.33 11.01 1.88
N PRO A 321 -29.22 9.82 2.50
CA PRO A 321 -27.98 9.04 2.45
C PRO A 321 -27.66 8.57 1.03
N ASP A 322 -26.48 8.93 0.50
CA ASP A 322 -26.02 8.64 -0.87
C ASP A 322 -25.67 7.14 -1.12
N ALA A 323 -26.33 6.20 -0.42
CA ALA A 323 -25.81 4.88 -0.05
C ALA A 323 -25.46 3.91 -1.20
N THR A 324 -25.94 4.15 -2.43
CA THR A 324 -25.88 3.18 -3.54
C THR A 324 -24.96 3.58 -4.71
N SER A 325 -24.30 4.73 -4.69
CA SER A 325 -23.40 5.12 -5.80
C SER A 325 -22.00 4.50 -5.66
N VAL A 326 -21.37 4.14 -6.78
CA VAL A 326 -19.98 3.61 -6.78
C VAL A 326 -18.99 4.63 -6.19
N LEU A 327 -19.26 5.93 -6.35
CA LEU A 327 -18.47 7.01 -5.75
C LEU A 327 -18.60 7.03 -4.23
N THR A 328 -19.81 6.80 -3.72
CA THR A 328 -20.10 6.73 -2.29
C THR A 328 -19.35 5.55 -1.68
N ILE A 329 -19.53 4.33 -2.21
CA ILE A 329 -18.86 3.12 -1.69
C ILE A 329 -17.34 3.25 -1.75
N ALA A 330 -16.81 3.81 -2.84
CA ALA A 330 -15.37 4.06 -2.97
C ALA A 330 -14.83 5.05 -1.93
N THR A 331 -15.51 6.17 -1.71
CA THR A 331 -15.06 7.19 -0.76
C THR A 331 -15.08 6.65 0.69
N THR A 332 -16.07 5.82 1.06
CA THR A 332 -16.09 5.14 2.39
C THR A 332 -14.81 4.37 2.64
N VAL A 333 -14.39 3.61 1.64
CA VAL A 333 -13.27 2.68 1.68
C VAL A 333 -11.91 3.40 1.68
N LEU A 334 -11.87 4.68 1.30
CA LEU A 334 -10.72 5.58 1.48
C LEU A 334 -10.69 6.25 2.87
N GLY A 335 -11.62 5.93 3.76
CA GLY A 335 -11.77 6.60 5.06
C GLY A 335 -12.38 8.00 4.98
N GLN A 336 -12.99 8.36 3.84
CA GLN A 336 -13.64 9.66 3.64
C GLN A 336 -15.13 9.51 3.34
N LYS A 337 -15.98 9.81 4.33
CA LYS A 337 -17.39 10.26 4.13
C LYS A 337 -18.44 9.32 3.52
N GLY A 338 -18.08 8.21 2.87
CA GLY A 338 -18.95 7.53 1.89
C GLY A 338 -20.15 6.70 2.37
N GLN A 339 -21.01 7.25 3.23
CA GLN A 339 -22.37 6.75 3.54
C GLN A 339 -23.29 7.89 4.04
N GLN A 340 -22.71 8.95 4.59
CA GLN A 340 -23.45 10.15 5.03
C GLN A 340 -23.61 11.13 3.85
N PRO A 341 -24.69 11.94 3.82
CA PRO A 341 -24.88 12.94 2.77
C PRO A 341 -23.69 13.91 2.65
N LYS A 342 -23.36 14.32 1.42
CA LYS A 342 -22.23 15.22 1.09
C LYS A 342 -22.09 16.44 2.00
N ASN A 343 -23.21 17.08 2.36
CA ASN A 343 -23.28 18.35 3.08
C ASN A 343 -23.83 18.23 4.52
N TRP A 344 -24.11 17.02 5.01
CA TRP A 344 -24.80 16.79 6.30
C TRP A 344 -24.23 15.57 7.03
N ASN A 345 -23.46 15.81 8.09
CA ASN A 345 -22.62 14.78 8.70
C ASN A 345 -22.81 14.60 10.21
N GLN A 346 -22.80 13.35 10.67
CA GLN A 346 -22.78 13.01 12.09
C GLN A 346 -21.34 13.13 12.60
N MET A 347 -21.13 13.85 13.69
CA MET A 347 -19.84 13.97 14.39
C MET A 347 -19.44 12.67 15.09
N VAL A 348 -18.18 12.58 15.52
CA VAL A 348 -17.73 11.57 16.49
C VAL A 348 -18.43 11.84 17.84
N GLY A 349 -18.77 10.77 18.56
CA GLY A 349 -19.52 10.84 19.83
C GLY A 349 -18.75 11.30 21.07
N ASP A 350 -17.48 11.70 20.92
CA ASP A 350 -16.67 12.26 22.00
C ASP A 350 -16.20 13.68 21.65
N GLU A 351 -16.47 14.64 22.53
CA GLU A 351 -16.11 16.05 22.35
C GLU A 351 -14.58 16.25 22.34
N GLN A 352 -13.84 15.49 23.17
CA GLN A 352 -12.39 15.65 23.29
C GLN A 352 -11.67 15.09 22.07
N GLU A 353 -12.20 14.01 21.46
CA GLU A 353 -11.73 13.48 20.17
C GLU A 353 -12.10 14.42 19.00
N MET A 354 -13.29 15.03 18.99
CA MET A 354 -13.61 16.06 17.99
C MET A 354 -12.67 17.28 18.12
N LEU A 355 -12.42 17.75 19.35
CA LEU A 355 -11.59 18.92 19.63
C LEU A 355 -10.08 18.63 19.67
N SER A 356 -9.63 17.38 19.60
CA SER A 356 -8.22 17.05 19.32
C SER A 356 -7.87 17.33 17.86
N HIS A 357 -8.78 17.06 16.92
CA HIS A 357 -8.55 17.20 15.47
C HIS A 357 -9.07 18.51 14.85
N TYR A 358 -10.08 19.15 15.47
CA TYR A 358 -10.68 20.40 14.96
C TYR A 358 -10.46 21.60 15.89
N ASP A 359 -10.28 22.78 15.30
CA ASP A 359 -10.31 24.08 15.96
C ASP A 359 -11.74 24.65 15.94
N MET A 360 -12.23 25.11 17.09
CA MET A 360 -13.42 25.99 17.16
C MET A 360 -13.03 27.40 16.71
N VAL A 361 -13.37 27.78 15.48
CA VAL A 361 -13.00 29.08 14.89
C VAL A 361 -14.01 30.18 15.26
N ALA A 362 -15.28 29.81 15.49
CA ALA A 362 -16.31 30.71 16.01
C ALA A 362 -17.38 29.95 16.81
N GLY A 363 -18.04 30.62 17.75
CA GLY A 363 -19.15 30.06 18.53
C GLY A 363 -18.74 29.07 19.63
N HIS A 364 -19.58 28.08 19.91
CA HIS A 364 -19.32 27.01 20.89
C HIS A 364 -19.70 25.63 20.34
N TYR A 365 -19.19 24.57 20.97
CA TYR A 365 -19.58 23.19 20.68
C TYR A 365 -21.03 22.92 21.17
N PRO A 366 -21.82 22.04 20.52
CA PRO A 366 -23.18 21.73 20.92
C PRO A 366 -23.32 21.27 22.37
N THR A 367 -24.27 21.87 23.08
CA THR A 367 -24.62 21.59 24.48
C THR A 367 -25.88 20.74 24.61
N ASN A 368 -26.65 20.61 23.53
CA ASN A 368 -27.79 19.70 23.40
C ASN A 368 -27.93 19.22 21.95
N LYS A 369 -28.69 18.15 21.72
CA LYS A 369 -28.77 17.51 20.39
C LYS A 369 -29.35 18.36 19.25
N PHE A 370 -30.10 19.43 19.55
CA PHE A 370 -30.67 20.31 18.52
C PHE A 370 -29.72 21.46 18.13
N GLU A 371 -28.51 21.49 18.67
CA GLU A 371 -27.45 22.41 18.28
C GLU A 371 -26.51 21.73 17.27
N ILE A 372 -26.20 22.43 16.18
CA ILE A 372 -25.36 21.95 15.07
C ILE A 372 -24.17 22.90 14.81
N LEU A 373 -23.14 22.39 14.15
CA LEU A 373 -21.95 23.15 13.74
C LEU A 373 -21.86 23.27 12.22
N VAL A 374 -21.13 24.27 11.72
CA VAL A 374 -20.62 24.30 10.33
C VAL A 374 -19.17 23.85 10.33
N CYS A 375 -18.77 22.92 9.48
CA CYS A 375 -17.36 22.68 9.18
C CYS A 375 -16.95 23.44 7.91
N VAL A 376 -15.89 24.26 8.01
CA VAL A 376 -15.31 25.00 6.88
C VAL A 376 -14.02 24.33 6.39
N ASP A 377 -13.51 24.77 5.22
CA ASP A 377 -12.19 24.35 4.76
C ASP A 377 -11.03 25.07 5.48
N ALA A 378 -9.80 24.67 5.15
CA ALA A 378 -8.57 25.20 5.73
C ALA A 378 -8.40 26.72 5.60
N ASP A 379 -9.04 27.36 4.60
CA ASP A 379 -8.93 28.79 4.30
C ASP A 379 -10.10 29.63 4.85
N ASN A 380 -10.93 29.04 5.74
CA ASN A 380 -12.21 29.59 6.20
C ASN A 380 -13.21 29.79 5.04
N ALA A 381 -13.08 29.00 3.97
CA ALA A 381 -13.98 29.06 2.82
C ALA A 381 -15.13 28.05 2.92
N ILE A 382 -16.24 28.38 2.27
CA ILE A 382 -17.36 27.46 1.99
C ILE A 382 -17.69 27.47 0.50
N THR A 383 -18.20 26.37 -0.05
CA THR A 383 -18.64 26.33 -1.47
C THR A 383 -20.00 26.99 -1.64
N ARG A 384 -20.26 27.52 -2.84
CA ARG A 384 -21.59 28.05 -3.20
C ARG A 384 -22.66 26.97 -3.10
N SER A 385 -22.37 25.76 -3.60
CA SER A 385 -23.22 24.58 -3.47
C SER A 385 -23.57 24.20 -2.03
N PHE A 386 -22.73 24.49 -1.03
CA PHE A 386 -23.08 24.30 0.39
C PHE A 386 -24.04 25.39 0.89
N ILE A 387 -23.75 26.66 0.59
CA ILE A 387 -24.64 27.78 0.96
C ILE A 387 -26.03 27.60 0.34
N ASP A 388 -26.07 27.27 -0.95
CA ASP A 388 -27.30 27.11 -1.70
C ASP A 388 -28.09 25.85 -1.29
N ALA A 389 -27.43 24.80 -0.79
CA ALA A 389 -28.10 23.59 -0.30
C ALA A 389 -28.91 23.78 0.99
N PHE A 390 -28.57 24.76 1.84
CA PHE A 390 -29.29 25.06 3.08
C PHE A 390 -29.84 26.49 3.15
N ASN A 391 -29.72 27.26 2.06
CA ASN A 391 -30.12 28.67 1.94
C ASN A 391 -29.52 29.63 2.99
N LEU A 392 -28.29 29.38 3.45
CA LEU A 392 -27.65 30.15 4.53
C LEU A 392 -27.55 31.65 4.17
N GLU A 393 -28.00 32.54 5.05
CA GLU A 393 -28.08 33.99 4.78
C GLU A 393 -26.72 34.70 4.94
N VAL A 394 -25.77 34.46 4.04
CA VAL A 394 -24.43 35.11 4.00
C VAL A 394 -24.28 36.19 2.91
N PHE A 395 -25.41 36.65 2.37
CA PHE A 395 -25.48 37.48 1.17
C PHE A 395 -25.59 38.98 1.44
N GLU A 396 -25.14 39.80 0.48
CA GLU A 396 -25.29 41.24 0.53
C GLU A 396 -26.73 41.67 0.18
N ARG A 397 -27.22 42.70 0.87
CA ARG A 397 -28.55 43.28 0.68
C ARG A 397 -28.46 44.73 0.27
N ASP A 398 -29.36 45.19 -0.58
CA ASP A 398 -29.52 46.62 -0.91
C ASP A 398 -30.24 47.38 0.22
N ALA A 399 -30.46 48.69 0.02
CA ALA A 399 -31.10 49.57 1.00
C ALA A 399 -32.58 49.23 1.24
N GLU A 400 -33.19 48.51 0.31
CA GLU A 400 -34.56 48.00 0.33
C GLU A 400 -34.64 46.57 0.94
N GLY A 401 -33.50 45.93 1.22
CA GLY A 401 -33.38 44.60 1.86
C GLY A 401 -33.31 43.41 0.90
N LYS A 402 -33.35 43.67 -0.41
CA LYS A 402 -33.33 42.70 -1.51
C LYS A 402 -31.92 42.12 -1.67
N ILE A 403 -31.81 40.86 -2.07
CA ILE A 403 -30.51 40.20 -2.27
C ILE A 403 -29.85 40.77 -3.54
N ILE A 404 -28.60 41.21 -3.44
CA ILE A 404 -27.80 41.68 -4.58
C ILE A 404 -27.32 40.46 -5.39
N PHE A 405 -27.34 40.56 -6.72
CA PHE A 405 -26.84 39.51 -7.62
C PHE A 405 -25.64 39.98 -8.45
N GLU A 406 -24.62 39.13 -8.57
CA GLU A 406 -23.39 39.35 -9.33
C GLU A 406 -23.09 38.12 -10.19
N ASP A 407 -22.85 38.32 -11.49
CA ASP A 407 -22.72 37.28 -12.53
C ASP A 407 -23.80 36.18 -12.50
N GLY A 408 -25.01 36.54 -12.06
CA GLY A 408 -26.18 35.65 -11.98
C GLY A 408 -26.37 34.94 -10.63
N TYR A 409 -25.38 35.00 -9.73
CA TYR A 409 -25.40 34.37 -8.41
C TYR A 409 -25.70 35.39 -7.30
N ARG A 410 -26.14 34.91 -6.13
CA ARG A 410 -26.32 35.75 -4.93
C ARG A 410 -24.96 36.32 -4.50
N LYS A 411 -24.78 37.65 -4.47
CA LYS A 411 -23.51 38.30 -4.08
C LYS A 411 -23.30 38.15 -2.57
N LEU A 412 -22.09 37.78 -2.15
CA LEU A 412 -21.75 37.73 -0.72
C LEU A 412 -21.42 39.11 -0.17
N LYS A 413 -21.77 39.31 1.10
CA LYS A 413 -21.39 40.47 1.91
C LYS A 413 -19.87 40.68 1.87
N GLU A 414 -19.41 41.86 1.49
CA GLU A 414 -17.97 42.15 1.25
C GLU A 414 -17.05 41.89 2.47
N ASN A 415 -17.64 41.87 3.68
CA ASN A 415 -16.99 41.47 4.92
C ASN A 415 -17.85 40.43 5.65
N ALA A 416 -18.16 39.31 4.97
CA ALA A 416 -18.77 38.15 5.59
C ALA A 416 -17.82 37.54 6.64
N LEU A 417 -18.35 37.26 7.82
CA LEU A 417 -17.63 36.66 8.93
C LEU A 417 -18.17 35.26 9.21
N LEU A 418 -17.34 34.38 9.78
CA LEU A 418 -17.79 33.05 10.24
C LEU A 418 -18.90 33.16 11.30
N THR A 419 -18.97 34.29 12.02
CA THR A 419 -20.07 34.59 12.96
C THR A 419 -21.41 34.89 12.29
N ASP A 420 -21.45 35.26 11.00
CA ASP A 420 -22.72 35.48 10.29
C ASP A 420 -23.52 34.19 10.06
N LEU A 421 -22.85 33.03 10.18
CA LEU A 421 -23.47 31.70 10.13
C LEU A 421 -24.16 31.29 11.45
N ILE A 422 -23.77 31.91 12.56
CA ILE A 422 -24.18 31.49 13.91
C ILE A 422 -25.54 32.09 14.26
N GLY A 423 -26.42 31.28 14.86
CA GLY A 423 -27.79 31.66 15.19
C GLY A 423 -28.77 31.58 14.01
N GLN A 424 -28.35 31.03 12.86
CA GLN A 424 -29.27 30.62 11.81
C GLN A 424 -29.91 29.27 12.18
N GLU A 425 -31.18 29.10 11.80
CA GLU A 425 -32.03 27.95 12.17
C GLU A 425 -32.48 27.18 10.93
N ILE A 426 -32.32 25.86 10.94
CA ILE A 426 -32.81 24.94 9.90
C ILE A 426 -33.80 23.99 10.57
N HIS A 427 -34.98 23.81 9.99
CA HIS A 427 -36.10 23.21 10.70
C HIS A 427 -36.26 21.73 10.33
N LEU A 428 -36.16 20.86 11.33
CA LEU A 428 -36.30 19.42 11.21
C LEU A 428 -37.77 19.00 11.32
N VAL A 429 -38.25 18.21 10.37
CA VAL A 429 -39.62 17.68 10.32
C VAL A 429 -39.59 16.18 10.57
N LEU A 430 -40.54 15.64 11.35
CA LEU A 430 -40.65 14.20 11.60
C LEU A 430 -41.41 13.49 10.46
N ASN A 431 -41.22 12.18 10.30
CA ASN A 431 -41.82 11.42 9.19
C ASN A 431 -43.35 11.53 9.14
N ASP A 432 -44.04 11.54 10.27
CA ASP A 432 -45.52 11.61 10.33
C ASP A 432 -46.07 13.01 9.98
N ASP A 433 -45.25 14.06 10.11
CA ASP A 433 -45.58 15.42 9.66
C ASP A 433 -45.15 15.64 8.19
N TYR A 434 -44.05 15.01 7.75
CA TYR A 434 -43.47 15.14 6.41
C TYR A 434 -44.18 14.31 5.34
N TYR A 435 -44.75 13.15 5.69
CA TYR A 435 -45.47 12.27 4.75
C TYR A 435 -46.97 12.25 5.07
N GLN A 436 -47.80 12.65 4.11
CA GLN A 436 -49.26 12.68 4.28
C GLN A 436 -49.93 11.58 3.46
N LYS A 437 -51.04 11.04 3.98
CA LYS A 437 -51.88 10.12 3.20
C LYS A 437 -52.56 10.83 2.02
N ASP A 438 -52.77 10.09 0.95
CA ASP A 438 -53.48 10.53 -0.25
C ASP A 438 -54.98 10.80 0.02
N GLU A 439 -55.68 11.39 -0.95
CA GLU A 439 -57.10 11.76 -0.81
C GLU A 439 -58.03 10.55 -0.51
N TYR A 440 -57.57 9.34 -0.81
CA TYR A 440 -58.30 8.10 -0.59
C TYR A 440 -57.87 7.34 0.68
N GLY A 441 -56.77 7.75 1.33
CA GLY A 441 -56.26 7.15 2.58
C GLY A 441 -55.45 5.86 2.42
N ASN A 442 -55.06 5.50 1.19
CA ASN A 442 -54.44 4.23 0.82
C ASN A 442 -52.90 4.28 0.88
N TYR A 443 -52.29 5.41 0.49
CA TYR A 443 -50.84 5.54 0.33
C TYR A 443 -50.33 6.82 1.00
N TYR A 444 -49.09 6.80 1.48
CA TYR A 444 -48.38 8.02 1.89
C TYR A 444 -47.68 8.61 0.68
N ILE A 445 -47.98 9.86 0.36
CA ILE A 445 -47.42 10.57 -0.79
C ILE A 445 -46.58 11.76 -0.35
N ASP A 446 -45.43 11.93 -1.00
CA ASP A 446 -44.81 13.24 -1.17
C ASP A 446 -45.81 14.11 -1.96
N LYS A 447 -46.47 15.00 -1.24
CA LYS A 447 -47.73 15.61 -1.67
C LYS A 447 -47.46 16.74 -2.67
N TYR A 448 -47.54 16.37 -3.96
CA TYR A 448 -47.19 17.15 -5.16
C TYR A 448 -45.77 16.96 -5.73
N ASN A 449 -45.15 15.81 -5.49
CA ASN A 449 -44.09 15.39 -6.40
C ASN A 449 -44.66 15.00 -7.79
N GLY A 450 -44.35 15.81 -8.81
CA GLY A 450 -44.72 15.55 -10.19
C GLY A 450 -44.06 14.29 -10.79
N TYR A 451 -43.10 13.68 -10.10
CA TYR A 451 -42.26 12.62 -10.65
C TYR A 451 -43.01 11.31 -10.97
N VAL A 452 -44.08 10.98 -10.24
CA VAL A 452 -44.93 9.82 -10.61
C VAL A 452 -45.55 10.01 -12.00
N ASN A 453 -45.97 11.24 -12.34
CA ASN A 453 -46.46 11.55 -13.68
C ASN A 453 -45.33 11.61 -14.72
N SER A 454 -44.13 12.08 -14.39
CA SER A 454 -43.02 12.09 -15.37
C SER A 454 -42.39 10.72 -15.59
N VAL A 455 -42.38 9.82 -14.59
CA VAL A 455 -41.98 8.42 -14.75
C VAL A 455 -43.01 7.67 -15.60
N MET A 456 -44.31 7.84 -15.35
CA MET A 456 -45.36 7.29 -16.23
C MET A 456 -45.28 7.86 -17.65
N ALA A 457 -45.00 9.16 -17.81
CA ALA A 457 -44.77 9.76 -19.12
C ALA A 457 -43.51 9.21 -19.81
N TYR A 458 -42.41 9.02 -19.08
CA TYR A 458 -41.15 8.46 -19.57
C TYR A 458 -41.32 7.00 -20.01
N LEU A 459 -42.03 6.18 -19.22
CA LEU A 459 -42.40 4.81 -19.60
C LEU A 459 -43.28 4.78 -20.87
N SER A 460 -44.24 5.70 -21.00
CA SER A 460 -45.05 5.83 -22.23
C SER A 460 -44.26 6.33 -23.45
N ALA A 461 -43.17 7.07 -23.23
CA ALA A 461 -42.26 7.54 -24.28
C ALA A 461 -41.27 6.44 -24.70
N LEU A 462 -40.79 5.61 -23.77
CA LEU A 462 -39.98 4.43 -24.05
C LEU A 462 -40.71 3.48 -25.02
N ASP A 463 -41.99 3.21 -24.76
CA ASP A 463 -42.88 2.36 -25.57
C ASP A 463 -43.14 2.92 -26.99
N THR A 464 -42.80 4.20 -27.26
CA THR A 464 -43.05 4.85 -28.56
C THR A 464 -41.81 5.33 -29.32
N SER A 465 -40.64 5.51 -28.70
CA SER A 465 -39.47 6.09 -29.38
C SER A 465 -38.12 5.35 -29.23
N GLY A 466 -37.99 4.37 -28.33
CA GLY A 466 -36.85 3.44 -28.34
C GLY A 466 -35.42 4.03 -28.31
N SER A 467 -35.23 5.21 -27.70
CA SER A 467 -33.94 5.92 -27.70
C SER A 467 -33.63 6.54 -26.34
N MET A 468 -32.48 6.19 -25.76
CA MET A 468 -31.95 6.85 -24.56
C MET A 468 -31.28 8.17 -24.97
N GLY A 469 -31.92 9.30 -24.64
CA GLY A 469 -31.48 10.61 -25.13
C GLY A 469 -32.00 11.81 -24.35
N GLY A 470 -32.04 11.72 -23.01
CA GLY A 470 -32.49 12.83 -22.16
C GLY A 470 -31.99 12.71 -20.73
N THR A 471 -30.99 13.53 -20.37
CA THR A 471 -30.62 13.79 -18.97
C THR A 471 -31.68 14.68 -18.34
N ILE A 472 -32.50 14.14 -17.44
CA ILE A 472 -33.40 14.93 -16.61
C ILE A 472 -32.65 15.28 -15.32
N ASP A 473 -32.48 16.57 -15.02
CA ASP A 473 -31.98 17.05 -13.73
C ASP A 473 -33.11 16.92 -12.70
N ALA A 474 -33.35 15.67 -12.27
CA ALA A 474 -34.46 15.27 -11.42
C ALA A 474 -33.96 14.97 -10.01
N ARG A 475 -33.91 15.99 -9.16
CA ARG A 475 -33.77 15.77 -7.71
C ARG A 475 -35.13 15.26 -7.18
N PRO A 476 -35.26 14.01 -6.69
CA PRO A 476 -36.56 13.35 -6.75
C PRO A 476 -37.50 13.60 -5.56
N TRP A 477 -37.11 14.37 -4.54
CA TRP A 477 -37.92 14.60 -3.33
C TRP A 477 -37.73 16.02 -2.79
N TYR A 478 -38.37 16.99 -3.45
CA TYR A 478 -38.37 18.39 -3.01
C TYR A 478 -39.81 18.90 -3.09
N TYR A 479 -40.40 19.20 -1.93
CA TYR A 479 -41.68 19.88 -1.88
C TYR A 479 -41.64 21.20 -2.66
N THR A 480 -42.62 21.39 -3.55
CA THR A 480 -42.82 22.62 -4.33
C THR A 480 -44.05 23.42 -3.89
N ASN A 481 -44.83 22.89 -2.95
CA ASN A 481 -45.98 23.58 -2.37
C ASN A 481 -45.54 24.50 -1.22
N GLU A 482 -45.53 25.81 -1.50
CA GLU A 482 -45.09 26.85 -0.57
C GLU A 482 -45.98 26.94 0.69
N GLU A 483 -47.30 26.74 0.58
CA GLU A 483 -48.22 26.78 1.73
C GLU A 483 -47.97 25.62 2.71
N LEU A 484 -47.65 24.44 2.17
CA LEU A 484 -47.34 23.25 2.98
C LEU A 484 -45.96 23.39 3.65
N LEU A 485 -44.97 23.93 2.93
CA LEU A 485 -43.65 24.20 3.50
C LEU A 485 -43.67 25.31 4.57
N GLU A 486 -44.53 26.31 4.44
CA GLU A 486 -44.77 27.31 5.49
C GLU A 486 -45.37 26.67 6.76
N ASP A 487 -46.39 25.82 6.60
CA ASP A 487 -47.04 25.12 7.73
C ASP A 487 -46.08 24.13 8.42
N MET A 488 -45.29 23.37 7.64
CA MET A 488 -44.22 22.51 8.15
C MET A 488 -43.18 23.32 8.93
N TYR A 489 -42.76 24.47 8.40
CA TYR A 489 -41.73 25.31 9.00
C TYR A 489 -42.20 26.01 10.29
N GLU A 490 -43.40 26.58 10.32
CA GLU A 490 -43.89 27.38 11.47
C GLU A 490 -44.62 26.54 12.53
N ASN A 491 -45.30 25.44 12.17
CA ASN A 491 -46.15 24.67 13.10
C ASN A 491 -45.65 23.23 13.39
N HIS A 492 -45.02 22.56 12.42
CA HIS A 492 -44.74 21.11 12.47
C HIS A 492 -43.23 20.76 12.41
N SER A 493 -42.36 21.56 13.02
CA SER A 493 -40.91 21.33 13.00
C SER A 493 -40.17 21.71 14.28
N ILE A 494 -38.91 21.25 14.37
CA ILE A 494 -37.99 21.48 15.46
C ILE A 494 -36.81 22.32 14.92
N PRO A 495 -36.52 23.51 15.47
CA PRO A 495 -35.40 24.33 15.01
C PRO A 495 -34.06 23.69 15.42
N LEU A 496 -33.19 23.45 14.43
CA LEU A 496 -31.78 23.10 14.63
C LEU A 496 -30.94 24.37 14.47
N THR A 497 -30.28 24.80 15.55
CA THR A 497 -29.55 26.08 15.58
C THR A 497 -28.06 25.89 15.31
N ILE A 498 -27.49 26.67 14.39
CA ILE A 498 -26.03 26.72 14.17
C ILE A 498 -25.37 27.46 15.34
N THR A 499 -24.61 26.75 16.18
CA THR A 499 -23.98 27.31 17.40
C THR A 499 -22.52 27.69 17.25
N GLY A 500 -21.85 27.17 16.21
CA GLY A 500 -20.43 27.40 16.00
C GLY A 500 -19.90 26.88 14.68
N VAL A 501 -18.61 27.14 14.46
CA VAL A 501 -17.89 26.84 13.23
C VAL A 501 -16.56 26.17 13.56
N ILE A 502 -16.33 24.99 12.98
CA ILE A 502 -15.12 24.18 13.16
C ILE A 502 -14.28 24.13 11.88
N ARG A 503 -12.96 23.95 12.04
CA ARG A 503 -11.99 23.78 10.97
C ARG A 503 -10.98 22.71 11.35
N LEU A 504 -10.57 21.87 10.39
CA LEU A 504 -9.52 20.87 10.61
C LEU A 504 -8.18 21.56 10.97
N LYS A 505 -7.42 20.98 11.90
CA LYS A 505 -6.11 21.51 12.29
C LYS A 505 -5.06 21.32 11.21
N LYS A 506 -4.08 22.24 11.19
CA LYS A 506 -3.16 22.43 10.07
C LYS A 506 -2.32 21.22 9.66
N ASP A 507 -1.81 20.49 10.65
CA ASP A 507 -0.93 19.34 10.46
C ASP A 507 -1.68 18.00 10.66
N ASP A 508 -3.01 18.03 10.64
CA ASP A 508 -3.88 16.88 10.88
C ASP A 508 -4.38 16.25 9.57
N LEU A 509 -4.66 14.95 9.62
CA LEU A 509 -5.13 14.13 8.51
C LEU A 509 -6.48 13.44 8.82
N SER A 510 -6.96 13.52 10.06
CA SER A 510 -8.15 12.80 10.56
C SER A 510 -9.43 13.62 10.36
N ALA A 511 -9.82 13.82 9.10
CA ALA A 511 -11.03 14.56 8.74
C ALA A 511 -12.32 13.75 9.00
N HIS A 512 -12.75 13.67 10.27
CA HIS A 512 -13.93 12.93 10.70
C HIS A 512 -15.26 13.44 10.10
N VAL A 513 -15.35 14.74 9.78
CA VAL A 513 -16.51 15.37 9.14
C VAL A 513 -16.09 16.17 7.90
N SER A 514 -17.01 16.36 6.96
CA SER A 514 -16.75 17.09 5.72
C SER A 514 -16.45 18.56 5.96
N GLN A 515 -15.36 19.05 5.34
CA GLN A 515 -15.31 20.45 4.92
C GLN A 515 -16.58 20.77 4.11
N ASN A 516 -17.22 21.88 4.44
CA ASN A 516 -18.44 22.42 3.82
C ASN A 516 -19.66 21.52 4.02
N ALA A 517 -19.89 21.16 5.29
CA ALA A 517 -21.08 20.48 5.76
C ALA A 517 -21.59 21.06 7.09
N LEU A 518 -22.88 20.78 7.37
CA LEU A 518 -23.44 20.91 8.70
C LEU A 518 -23.18 19.62 9.49
N CYS A 519 -22.83 19.78 10.76
CA CYS A 519 -22.37 18.69 11.62
C CYS A 519 -23.27 18.57 12.85
N TYR A 520 -23.90 17.40 13.02
CA TYR A 520 -24.83 17.11 14.12
C TYR A 520 -24.27 16.06 15.09
N THR A 521 -24.81 16.03 16.31
CA THR A 521 -24.39 15.10 17.36
C THR A 521 -24.93 13.67 17.13
N PRO A 522 -24.22 12.60 17.53
CA PRO A 522 -24.78 11.25 17.53
C PRO A 522 -26.06 11.09 18.36
N GLU A 523 -26.25 11.90 19.42
CA GLU A 523 -27.53 11.89 20.17
C GLU A 523 -28.72 12.31 19.29
N LEU A 524 -28.52 13.24 18.33
CA LEU A 524 -29.55 13.57 17.34
C LEU A 524 -29.73 12.41 16.36
N GLY A 525 -28.66 11.77 15.89
CA GLY A 525 -28.72 10.64 14.96
C GLY A 525 -29.46 9.42 15.52
N GLU A 526 -29.13 9.00 16.75
CA GLU A 526 -29.84 7.92 17.45
C GLU A 526 -31.31 8.30 17.73
N TRP A 527 -31.56 9.54 18.16
CA TRP A 527 -32.93 10.01 18.41
C TRP A 527 -33.78 10.10 17.13
N LEU A 528 -33.18 10.51 16.00
CA LEU A 528 -33.81 10.51 14.68
C LEU A 528 -34.19 9.10 14.23
N ALA A 529 -33.27 8.14 14.36
CA ALA A 529 -33.53 6.73 14.07
C ALA A 529 -34.67 6.19 14.95
N ASP A 530 -34.72 6.59 16.22
CA ASP A 530 -35.83 6.28 17.13
C ASP A 530 -37.16 6.93 16.71
N GLN A 531 -37.19 8.19 16.26
CA GLN A 531 -38.46 8.79 15.80
C GLN A 531 -38.92 8.14 14.50
N ALA A 532 -38.04 8.00 13.51
CA ALA A 532 -38.36 7.39 12.23
C ALA A 532 -38.86 5.94 12.38
N TYR A 533 -38.19 5.11 13.19
CA TYR A 533 -38.58 3.72 13.43
C TYR A 533 -39.92 3.57 14.17
N ASN A 534 -40.33 4.55 14.97
CA ASN A 534 -41.60 4.53 15.72
C ASN A 534 -42.74 5.30 15.02
N SER A 535 -42.50 5.89 13.84
CA SER A 535 -43.49 6.63 13.07
C SER A 535 -44.67 5.77 12.59
N GLU A 536 -45.86 6.36 12.42
CA GLU A 536 -47.02 5.72 11.81
C GLU A 536 -46.75 5.33 10.35
N VAL A 537 -45.96 6.12 9.63
CA VAL A 537 -45.46 5.81 8.27
C VAL A 537 -44.66 4.50 8.27
N ALA A 538 -43.70 4.34 9.18
CA ALA A 538 -42.89 3.14 9.29
C ALA A 538 -43.65 1.94 9.88
N ALA A 539 -44.66 2.17 10.72
CA ALA A 539 -45.57 1.12 11.17
C ALA A 539 -46.37 0.54 9.99
N TYR A 540 -46.92 1.40 9.13
CA TYR A 540 -47.68 0.99 7.96
C TYR A 540 -46.82 0.28 6.91
N GLN A 541 -45.58 0.74 6.64
CA GLN A 541 -44.66 0.05 5.73
C GLN A 541 -44.35 -1.39 6.21
N ARG A 542 -44.20 -1.62 7.53
CA ARG A 542 -44.02 -2.97 8.09
C ARG A 542 -45.28 -3.83 8.00
N GLU A 543 -46.47 -3.25 8.12
CA GLU A 543 -47.74 -3.98 7.94
C GLU A 543 -47.90 -4.45 6.48
N LEU A 544 -47.45 -3.66 5.50
CA LEU A 544 -47.38 -4.08 4.09
C LEU A 544 -46.35 -5.21 3.89
N GLU A 545 -45.16 -5.10 4.49
CA GLU A 545 -44.12 -6.14 4.45
C GLU A 545 -44.55 -7.48 5.09
N GLU A 546 -45.43 -7.48 6.09
CA GLU A 546 -45.99 -8.70 6.69
C GLU A 546 -47.16 -9.31 5.88
N THR A 547 -47.77 -8.56 4.95
CA THR A 547 -49.01 -8.97 4.27
C THR A 547 -48.87 -9.25 2.77
N VAL A 548 -47.88 -8.67 2.09
CA VAL A 548 -47.64 -8.85 0.66
C VAL A 548 -46.57 -9.93 0.41
N SER A 549 -46.97 -11.07 -0.15
CA SER A 549 -46.04 -12.14 -0.54
C SER A 549 -45.33 -11.83 -1.87
N ASP A 550 -44.05 -12.17 -1.96
CA ASP A 550 -43.10 -11.77 -3.03
C ASP A 550 -43.51 -12.07 -4.51
N GLU A 551 -44.57 -12.83 -4.77
CA GLU A 551 -44.96 -13.24 -6.13
C GLU A 551 -45.82 -12.21 -6.90
N ASP A 552 -46.60 -11.33 -6.24
CA ASP A 552 -47.58 -10.43 -6.91
C ASP A 552 -47.12 -8.96 -7.07
N GLY A 553 -46.03 -8.55 -6.40
CA GLY A 553 -45.24 -7.36 -6.78
C GLY A 553 -45.49 -6.03 -6.03
N THR A 554 -44.40 -5.48 -5.49
CA THR A 554 -44.12 -4.04 -5.29
C THR A 554 -45.05 -3.14 -4.47
N GLU A 555 -46.16 -3.60 -3.87
CA GLU A 555 -46.93 -2.73 -2.95
C GLU A 555 -46.05 -2.21 -1.79
N ASN A 556 -46.10 -0.89 -1.59
CA ASN A 556 -45.29 -0.14 -0.63
C ASN A 556 -46.04 1.15 -0.25
N ILE A 557 -45.54 1.90 0.75
CA ILE A 557 -46.19 3.14 1.21
C ILE A 557 -46.39 4.20 0.11
N PHE A 558 -45.58 4.18 -0.96
CA PHE A 558 -45.63 5.11 -2.09
C PHE A 558 -46.45 4.57 -3.29
N GLY A 559 -47.28 3.54 -3.09
CA GLY A 559 -48.16 2.99 -4.13
C GLY A 559 -47.43 2.24 -5.25
N GLY A 560 -46.30 1.60 -4.94
CA GLY A 560 -45.48 0.87 -5.91
C GLY A 560 -44.49 1.73 -6.69
N ALA A 561 -44.44 3.04 -6.42
CA ALA A 561 -43.31 3.86 -6.84
C ALA A 561 -42.04 3.40 -6.10
N VAL A 562 -40.94 3.16 -6.83
CA VAL A 562 -39.63 2.89 -6.22
C VAL A 562 -38.93 4.23 -5.96
N PRO A 563 -38.36 4.47 -4.76
CA PRO A 563 -37.60 5.68 -4.46
C PRO A 563 -36.52 5.99 -5.49
N ALA A 564 -36.66 7.11 -6.19
CA ALA A 564 -35.77 7.49 -7.29
C ALA A 564 -34.40 8.05 -6.83
N ASP A 565 -34.16 8.17 -5.51
CA ASP A 565 -32.81 8.39 -4.95
C ASP A 565 -31.95 7.11 -4.99
N ASN A 566 -32.59 5.93 -5.02
CA ASN A 566 -31.89 4.77 -5.56
C ASN A 566 -31.65 5.10 -7.03
N ASN A 567 -30.41 5.44 -7.36
CA ASN A 567 -29.96 5.74 -8.72
C ASN A 567 -29.98 4.43 -9.53
N LEU A 568 -31.18 3.92 -9.85
CA LEU A 568 -31.39 2.50 -10.22
C LEU A 568 -30.74 2.11 -11.55
N LEU A 569 -30.46 3.08 -12.42
CA LEU A 569 -29.61 2.87 -13.60
C LEU A 569 -28.17 2.47 -13.23
N GLU A 570 -27.61 3.04 -12.16
CA GLU A 570 -26.27 2.68 -11.65
C GLU A 570 -26.36 1.48 -10.69
N ALA A 571 -27.35 1.50 -9.79
CA ALA A 571 -27.48 0.50 -8.73
C ALA A 571 -27.84 -0.90 -9.26
N HIS A 572 -28.61 -1.01 -10.35
CA HIS A 572 -28.95 -2.33 -10.92
C HIS A 572 -27.73 -3.00 -11.57
N GLU A 573 -26.90 -2.25 -12.31
CA GLU A 573 -25.63 -2.76 -12.86
C GLU A 573 -24.66 -3.18 -11.74
N VAL A 574 -24.62 -2.43 -10.63
CA VAL A 574 -23.82 -2.78 -9.45
C VAL A 574 -24.36 -4.02 -8.73
N LEU A 575 -25.68 -4.14 -8.55
CA LEU A 575 -26.35 -5.24 -7.84
C LEU A 575 -26.24 -6.58 -8.57
N ASP A 576 -26.41 -6.59 -9.89
CA ASP A 576 -26.30 -7.82 -10.70
C ASP A 576 -24.86 -8.34 -10.75
N ILE A 577 -23.86 -7.45 -10.71
CA ILE A 577 -22.44 -7.81 -10.75
C ILE A 577 -21.90 -8.25 -9.38
N MET A 578 -22.34 -7.61 -8.29
CA MET A 578 -21.81 -7.86 -6.94
C MET A 578 -22.50 -9.01 -6.17
N GLY A 579 -23.48 -9.68 -6.79
CA GLY A 579 -24.23 -10.78 -6.20
C GLY A 579 -25.36 -10.30 -5.30
N GLY A 580 -26.50 -9.97 -5.91
CA GLY A 580 -27.65 -9.34 -5.25
C GLY A 580 -28.10 -10.02 -3.95
N ALA A 581 -27.80 -9.36 -2.83
CA ALA A 581 -28.24 -9.71 -1.48
C ALA A 581 -28.80 -8.51 -0.69
N MET A 582 -29.14 -7.41 -1.38
CA MET A 582 -29.97 -6.37 -0.78
C MET A 582 -31.42 -6.88 -0.76
N HIS A 583 -31.95 -7.20 0.42
CA HIS A 583 -33.35 -7.57 0.59
C HIS A 583 -34.25 -6.41 0.12
N GLN A 584 -34.91 -6.54 -1.03
CA GLN A 584 -35.77 -5.49 -1.60
C GLN A 584 -36.83 -4.97 -0.62
N GLN A 585 -37.34 -5.84 0.25
CA GLN A 585 -38.26 -5.53 1.35
C GLN A 585 -37.69 -4.42 2.26
N SER A 586 -36.41 -4.48 2.64
CA SER A 586 -35.80 -3.51 3.58
C SER A 586 -35.55 -2.12 2.98
N SER A 587 -35.63 -1.96 1.66
CA SER A 587 -35.20 -0.72 0.98
C SER A 587 -36.13 0.47 1.22
N TYR A 588 -37.43 0.24 1.46
CA TYR A 588 -38.39 1.32 1.66
C TYR A 588 -38.28 1.96 3.04
N LEU A 589 -38.16 1.15 4.11
CA LEU A 589 -37.84 1.63 5.45
C LEU A 589 -36.49 2.38 5.46
N LYS A 590 -35.49 1.90 4.69
CA LYS A 590 -34.17 2.54 4.55
C LYS A 590 -34.30 3.93 3.90
N ALA A 591 -35.12 4.07 2.85
CA ALA A 591 -35.36 5.34 2.17
C ALA A 591 -36.01 6.43 3.07
N ILE A 592 -36.88 6.04 4.01
CA ILE A 592 -37.48 6.96 5.00
C ILE A 592 -36.67 7.07 6.31
N GLY A 593 -35.46 6.51 6.36
CA GLY A 593 -34.59 6.53 7.55
C GLY A 593 -35.09 5.71 8.75
N ALA A 594 -36.13 4.89 8.58
CA ALA A 594 -36.81 4.16 9.66
C ALA A 594 -36.19 2.77 9.94
N VAL A 595 -34.87 2.64 9.79
CA VAL A 595 -34.13 1.38 9.91
C VAL A 595 -33.14 1.44 11.05
N LYS A 596 -33.13 0.40 11.91
CA LYS A 596 -32.19 0.23 13.03
C LYS A 596 -31.02 -0.71 12.70
N ILE A 597 -30.64 -0.74 11.43
CA ILE A 597 -29.49 -1.47 10.90
C ILE A 597 -28.44 -0.41 10.55
N PRO A 598 -27.23 -0.44 11.13
CA PRO A 598 -26.20 0.52 10.77
C PRO A 598 -25.75 0.36 9.31
N LEU A 599 -25.67 1.47 8.57
CA LEU A 599 -24.89 1.55 7.33
C LEU A 599 -23.40 1.32 7.59
N TYR A 600 -22.93 1.76 8.76
CA TYR A 600 -21.60 1.44 9.26
C TYR A 600 -21.43 1.59 10.78
N VAL A 601 -20.40 0.91 11.27
CA VAL A 601 -19.83 1.05 12.62
C VAL A 601 -18.36 1.45 12.47
N SER A 602 -17.92 2.48 13.21
CA SER A 602 -16.59 3.06 13.11
C SER A 602 -15.96 3.19 14.50
N VAL A 603 -14.71 2.75 14.67
CA VAL A 603 -14.02 2.67 15.96
C VAL A 603 -12.69 3.41 15.92
N ILE A 604 -12.53 4.44 16.75
CA ILE A 604 -11.27 5.17 16.91
C ILE A 604 -10.46 4.53 18.05
N ALA A 605 -9.24 4.07 17.74
CA ALA A 605 -8.41 3.34 18.67
C ALA A 605 -7.71 4.28 19.67
N LYS A 606 -7.66 3.90 20.95
CA LYS A 606 -7.02 4.72 22.00
C LYS A 606 -5.50 4.85 21.83
N GLU A 607 -4.89 3.83 21.25
CA GLU A 607 -3.48 3.76 20.83
C GLU A 607 -3.43 2.91 19.56
N TYR A 608 -2.51 3.19 18.62
CA TYR A 608 -2.45 2.42 17.36
C TYR A 608 -2.26 0.91 17.57
N GLY A 609 -1.43 0.51 18.53
CA GLY A 609 -1.22 -0.90 18.92
C GLY A 609 -2.43 -1.60 19.56
N LEU A 610 -3.59 -0.93 19.67
CA LEU A 610 -4.86 -1.54 20.06
C LEU A 610 -5.74 -1.89 18.85
N LYS A 611 -5.42 -1.41 17.64
CA LYS A 611 -6.14 -1.76 16.40
C LYS A 611 -6.12 -3.25 16.10
N ASP A 612 -5.00 -3.94 16.33
CA ASP A 612 -4.90 -5.40 16.27
C ASP A 612 -5.98 -6.09 17.13
N LYS A 613 -6.26 -5.56 18.33
CA LYS A 613 -7.27 -6.11 19.24
C LYS A 613 -8.69 -5.81 18.78
N ILE A 614 -8.92 -4.62 18.22
CA ILE A 614 -10.22 -4.21 17.65
C ILE A 614 -10.54 -5.07 16.43
N GLY A 615 -9.59 -5.22 15.50
CA GLY A 615 -9.72 -6.10 14.33
C GLY A 615 -9.89 -7.58 14.72
N ALA A 616 -9.17 -8.06 15.74
CA ALA A 616 -9.39 -9.40 16.30
C ALA A 616 -10.77 -9.57 16.95
N TYR A 617 -11.30 -8.54 17.64
CA TYR A 617 -12.63 -8.55 18.23
C TYR A 617 -13.73 -8.59 17.16
N ILE A 618 -13.59 -7.82 16.07
CA ILE A 618 -14.49 -7.84 14.91
C ILE A 618 -14.44 -9.21 14.22
N ASN A 619 -13.24 -9.73 13.93
CA ASN A 619 -13.07 -11.07 13.33
C ASN A 619 -13.68 -12.19 14.21
N ASN A 620 -13.69 -12.02 15.53
CA ASN A 620 -14.31 -12.96 16.46
C ASN A 620 -15.86 -12.97 16.38
N TRP A 621 -16.51 -12.00 15.71
CA TRP A 621 -17.96 -12.08 15.40
C TRP A 621 -18.33 -13.38 14.68
N LYS A 622 -17.48 -13.85 13.75
CA LYS A 622 -17.65 -15.11 13.01
C LYS A 622 -17.70 -16.37 13.91
N SER A 623 -17.37 -16.25 15.19
CA SER A 623 -17.47 -17.32 16.20
C SER A 623 -18.71 -17.22 17.08
N GLN A 624 -19.51 -16.16 16.96
CA GLN A 624 -20.74 -15.97 17.75
C GLN A 624 -21.91 -16.77 17.16
N PRO A 625 -22.78 -17.39 17.99
CA PRO A 625 -23.95 -18.12 17.50
C PRO A 625 -24.92 -17.26 16.68
N GLU A 626 -24.99 -15.97 16.98
CA GLU A 626 -25.90 -15.00 16.36
C GLU A 626 -25.47 -14.58 14.95
N SER A 627 -24.17 -14.73 14.62
CA SER A 627 -23.60 -14.38 13.31
C SER A 627 -24.06 -15.26 12.15
N LYS A 628 -24.71 -16.40 12.41
CA LYS A 628 -25.20 -17.38 11.40
C LYS A 628 -24.16 -17.91 10.39
N GLY A 629 -22.87 -17.59 10.56
CA GLY A 629 -21.80 -17.88 9.59
C GLY A 629 -21.53 -16.77 8.59
N GLU A 630 -22.05 -15.56 8.82
CA GLU A 630 -21.85 -14.36 8.01
C GLU A 630 -20.40 -13.86 8.11
N GLU A 631 -19.84 -13.41 6.99
CA GLU A 631 -18.52 -12.77 6.98
C GLU A 631 -18.66 -11.25 7.12
N ILE A 632 -18.06 -10.70 8.17
CA ILE A 632 -17.83 -9.26 8.32
C ILE A 632 -16.33 -9.00 8.18
N GLY A 633 -15.98 -8.09 7.27
CA GLY A 633 -14.63 -7.53 7.09
C GLY A 633 -14.59 -6.04 7.41
N TYR A 634 -13.50 -5.58 8.02
CA TYR A 634 -13.25 -4.18 8.35
C TYR A 634 -12.18 -3.57 7.45
N PHE A 635 -11.99 -2.25 7.58
CA PHE A 635 -10.92 -1.48 6.94
C PHE A 635 -10.15 -0.67 7.98
N ASP A 636 -8.81 -0.67 7.89
CA ASP A 636 -7.97 0.36 8.51
C ASP A 636 -7.07 1.02 7.45
N VAL A 637 -7.41 2.26 7.10
CA VAL A 637 -6.61 3.08 6.17
C VAL A 637 -5.22 3.37 6.75
N GLY A 638 -5.07 3.35 8.08
CA GLY A 638 -3.78 3.46 8.77
C GLY A 638 -2.85 2.29 8.47
N GLU A 639 -3.24 1.07 8.85
CA GLU A 639 -2.53 -0.18 8.52
C GLU A 639 -2.19 -0.26 7.03
N MET A 640 -3.13 0.04 6.13
CA MET A 640 -2.88 0.02 4.68
C MET A 640 -1.83 1.03 4.23
N THR A 641 -1.86 2.26 4.75
CA THR A 641 -0.86 3.30 4.45
C THR A 641 0.51 2.91 4.99
N LEU A 642 0.55 2.36 6.20
CA LEU A 642 1.78 1.91 6.85
C LEU A 642 2.37 0.66 6.17
N ALA A 643 1.55 -0.26 5.68
CA ALA A 643 1.99 -1.41 4.88
C ALA A 643 2.67 -0.96 3.57
N ASN A 644 2.18 0.10 2.92
CA ASN A 644 2.84 0.72 1.76
C ASN A 644 4.20 1.33 2.13
N LEU A 645 4.24 2.15 3.18
CA LEU A 645 5.47 2.81 3.64
C LEU A 645 6.53 1.77 4.00
N ASN A 646 6.15 0.73 4.75
CA ASN A 646 7.00 -0.42 5.04
C ASN A 646 7.46 -1.13 3.76
N THR A 647 6.59 -1.36 2.77
CA THR A 647 6.96 -2.00 1.50
C THR A 647 7.99 -1.17 0.71
N ILE A 648 7.78 0.15 0.63
CA ILE A 648 8.70 1.09 -0.05
C ILE A 648 10.04 1.17 0.69
N VAL A 649 10.03 1.33 2.02
CA VAL A 649 11.23 1.37 2.86
C VAL A 649 12.01 0.06 2.76
N ASN A 650 11.34 -1.10 2.75
CA ASN A 650 12.00 -2.40 2.57
C ASN A 650 12.61 -2.55 1.17
N LEU A 651 11.92 -2.12 0.11
CA LEU A 651 12.44 -2.16 -1.26
C LEU A 651 13.68 -1.26 -1.43
N VAL A 652 13.63 -0.03 -0.93
CA VAL A 652 14.77 0.91 -0.94
C VAL A 652 15.92 0.36 -0.09
N SER A 653 15.63 -0.18 1.10
CA SER A 653 16.63 -0.80 1.97
C SER A 653 17.30 -2.00 1.33
N LEU A 654 16.56 -2.86 0.60
CA LEU A 654 17.10 -3.99 -0.14
C LEU A 654 18.07 -3.55 -1.24
N ILE A 655 17.69 -2.54 -2.04
CA ILE A 655 18.56 -1.96 -3.09
C ILE A 655 19.83 -1.37 -2.48
N LEU A 656 19.70 -0.61 -1.39
CA LEU A 656 20.84 -0.02 -0.69
C LEU A 656 21.75 -1.07 -0.04
N ILE A 657 21.20 -2.15 0.55
CA ILE A 657 21.95 -3.29 1.08
C ILE A 657 22.70 -4.01 -0.05
N ALA A 658 22.08 -4.18 -1.22
CA ALA A 658 22.73 -4.78 -2.38
C ALA A 658 23.96 -3.96 -2.82
N VAL A 659 23.83 -2.64 -2.96
CA VAL A 659 24.96 -1.74 -3.29
C VAL A 659 26.04 -1.74 -2.20
N ALA A 660 25.64 -1.73 -0.92
CA ALA A 660 26.58 -1.83 0.20
C ALA A 660 27.32 -3.18 0.22
N SER A 661 26.67 -4.29 -0.17
CA SER A 661 27.28 -5.61 -0.25
C SER A 661 28.38 -5.68 -1.31
N ILE A 662 28.22 -5.01 -2.45
CA ILE A 662 29.25 -4.89 -3.49
C ILE A 662 30.46 -4.11 -2.92
N SER A 663 30.21 -3.00 -2.24
CA SER A 663 31.25 -2.21 -1.56
C SER A 663 32.00 -3.02 -0.47
N LEU A 664 31.30 -3.93 0.22
CA LEU A 664 31.85 -4.84 1.22
C LEU A 664 32.72 -5.94 0.59
N VAL A 665 32.32 -6.50 -0.55
CA VAL A 665 33.13 -7.44 -1.35
C VAL A 665 34.40 -6.76 -1.86
N VAL A 666 34.30 -5.56 -2.43
CA VAL A 666 35.46 -4.77 -2.89
C VAL A 666 36.42 -4.48 -1.74
N SER A 667 35.91 -4.09 -0.57
CA SER A 667 36.72 -3.89 0.65
C SER A 667 37.44 -5.18 1.08
N THR A 668 36.74 -6.32 1.02
CA THR A 668 37.28 -7.64 1.37
C THR A 668 38.40 -8.08 0.41
N VAL A 669 38.25 -7.83 -0.90
CA VAL A 669 39.27 -8.08 -1.92
C VAL A 669 40.49 -7.16 -1.74
N MET A 670 40.25 -5.87 -1.47
CA MET A 670 41.32 -4.88 -1.23
C MET A 670 42.22 -5.30 -0.06
N ILE A 671 41.64 -5.77 1.06
CA ILE A 671 42.39 -6.32 2.21
C ILE A 671 43.21 -7.55 1.81
N GLY A 672 42.69 -8.41 0.93
CA GLY A 672 43.41 -9.57 0.40
C GLY A 672 44.65 -9.18 -0.42
N VAL A 673 44.53 -8.17 -1.29
CA VAL A 673 45.65 -7.62 -2.07
C VAL A 673 46.70 -6.95 -1.16
N ILE A 674 46.26 -6.13 -0.20
CA ILE A 674 47.13 -5.47 0.79
C ILE A 674 47.95 -6.49 1.58
N THR A 675 47.33 -7.58 2.02
CA THR A 675 47.96 -8.60 2.86
C THR A 675 48.84 -9.54 2.04
N ALA A 676 48.50 -9.84 0.79
CA ALA A 676 49.40 -10.48 -0.16
C ALA A 676 50.67 -9.66 -0.40
N ASN A 677 50.56 -8.34 -0.61
CA ASN A 677 51.73 -7.46 -0.79
C ASN A 677 52.60 -7.40 0.47
N SER A 678 51.99 -7.34 1.66
CA SER A 678 52.72 -7.42 2.94
C SER A 678 53.52 -8.73 3.10
N VAL A 679 52.95 -9.86 2.66
CA VAL A 679 53.62 -11.16 2.60
C VAL A 679 54.77 -11.18 1.59
N VAL A 680 54.66 -10.46 0.46
CA VAL A 680 55.75 -10.33 -0.52
C VAL A 680 56.91 -9.55 0.09
N GLU A 681 56.68 -8.34 0.62
CA GLU A 681 57.71 -7.52 1.29
C GLU A 681 58.46 -8.29 2.39
N ARG A 682 57.72 -8.98 3.27
CA ARG A 682 58.32 -9.71 4.40
C ARG A 682 58.83 -11.11 4.03
N THR A 683 58.99 -11.43 2.74
CA THR A 683 59.47 -12.77 2.29
C THR A 683 60.81 -13.13 2.95
N ARG A 684 61.76 -12.20 2.99
CA ARG A 684 63.09 -12.40 3.59
C ARG A 684 63.02 -12.63 5.10
N GLU A 685 62.16 -11.90 5.81
CA GLU A 685 61.88 -12.09 7.25
C GLU A 685 61.29 -13.48 7.54
N ILE A 686 60.32 -13.93 6.73
CA ILE A 686 59.74 -15.28 6.83
C ILE A 686 60.81 -16.35 6.61
N GLY A 687 61.73 -16.13 5.66
CA GLY A 687 62.89 -17.01 5.42
C GLY A 687 63.77 -17.17 6.67
N ILE A 688 64.10 -16.07 7.34
CA ILE A 688 64.90 -16.07 8.58
C ILE A 688 64.16 -16.76 9.72
N LEU A 689 62.88 -16.44 9.95
CA LEU A 689 62.07 -17.08 11.00
C LEU A 689 61.95 -18.60 10.78
N ARG A 690 61.82 -19.05 9.52
CA ARG A 690 61.74 -20.48 9.19
C ARG A 690 63.08 -21.21 9.15
N SER A 691 64.22 -20.53 8.98
CA SER A 691 65.54 -21.13 9.17
C SER A 691 65.89 -21.28 10.65
N LEU A 692 65.45 -20.35 11.49
CA LEU A 692 65.53 -20.42 12.96
C LEU A 692 64.58 -21.46 13.59
N GLY A 693 63.65 -22.04 12.82
CA GLY A 693 62.85 -23.20 13.21
C GLY A 693 61.35 -22.97 13.40
N ALA A 694 60.81 -21.78 13.06
CA ALA A 694 59.38 -21.52 13.12
C ALA A 694 58.57 -22.47 12.22
N ARG A 695 57.43 -22.95 12.73
CA ARG A 695 56.54 -23.88 12.02
C ARG A 695 55.71 -23.12 10.98
N LYS A 696 55.21 -23.82 9.96
CA LYS A 696 54.26 -23.24 8.99
C LYS A 696 53.02 -22.65 9.68
N ALA A 697 52.53 -23.31 10.74
CA ALA A 697 51.44 -22.81 11.56
C ALA A 697 51.78 -21.50 12.27
N ASP A 698 52.99 -21.37 12.83
CA ASP A 698 53.42 -20.16 13.56
C ASP A 698 53.46 -18.95 12.61
N ILE A 699 54.05 -19.10 11.42
CA ILE A 699 54.06 -18.06 10.37
C ILE A 699 52.64 -17.67 9.95
N ARG A 700 51.77 -18.65 9.65
CA ARG A 700 50.37 -18.38 9.30
C ARG A 700 49.66 -17.62 10.42
N ASN A 701 49.85 -18.02 11.67
CA ASN A 701 49.17 -17.43 12.82
C ASN A 701 49.63 -15.99 13.10
N VAL A 702 50.89 -15.62 12.78
CA VAL A 702 51.34 -14.21 12.84
C VAL A 702 50.58 -13.35 11.83
N PHE A 703 50.46 -13.79 10.57
CA PHE A 703 49.70 -13.04 9.56
C PHE A 703 48.20 -13.01 9.85
N VAL A 704 47.60 -14.12 10.30
CA VAL A 704 46.18 -14.13 10.71
C VAL A 704 45.95 -13.20 11.91
N ALA A 705 46.89 -13.10 12.87
CA ALA A 705 46.81 -12.11 13.94
C ALA A 705 46.90 -10.67 13.39
N GLU A 706 47.77 -10.41 12.40
CA GLU A 706 47.85 -9.10 11.72
C GLU A 706 46.51 -8.71 11.07
N THR A 707 45.88 -9.63 10.34
CA THR A 707 44.58 -9.37 9.69
C THR A 707 43.41 -9.30 10.66
N THR A 708 43.46 -10.05 11.77
CA THR A 708 42.47 -9.95 12.87
C THR A 708 42.51 -8.57 13.52
N ILE A 709 43.72 -8.04 13.81
CA ILE A 709 43.89 -6.69 14.40
C ILE A 709 43.44 -5.62 13.40
N LEU A 710 43.83 -5.75 12.12
CA LEU A 710 43.39 -4.85 11.06
C LEU A 710 41.86 -4.84 10.92
N GLY A 711 41.21 -6.01 10.97
CA GLY A 711 39.75 -6.13 10.92
C GLY A 711 39.03 -5.48 12.08
N LEU A 712 39.50 -5.73 13.31
CA LEU A 712 38.94 -5.11 14.50
C LEU A 712 39.04 -3.58 14.46
N TRP A 713 40.19 -3.03 14.03
CA TRP A 713 40.34 -1.59 13.80
C TRP A 713 39.50 -1.07 12.63
N SER A 714 39.35 -1.84 11.55
CA SER A 714 38.54 -1.48 10.39
C SER A 714 37.06 -1.40 10.71
N GLY A 715 36.53 -2.36 11.49
CA GLY A 715 35.15 -2.35 11.98
C GLY A 715 34.89 -1.21 12.96
N LEU A 716 35.79 -0.99 13.93
CA LEU A 716 35.69 0.12 14.88
C LEU A 716 35.75 1.48 14.19
N LEU A 717 36.69 1.70 13.27
CA LEU A 717 36.76 2.94 12.49
C LEU A 717 35.52 3.14 11.64
N GLY A 718 35.00 2.08 11.00
CA GLY A 718 33.79 2.18 10.19
C GLY A 718 32.57 2.61 11.00
N VAL A 719 32.30 1.94 12.13
CA VAL A 719 31.22 2.29 13.06
C VAL A 719 31.41 3.69 13.65
N LEU A 720 32.63 4.07 14.05
CA LEU A 720 32.92 5.39 14.59
C LEU A 720 32.69 6.50 13.56
N ILE A 721 33.13 6.29 12.30
CA ILE A 721 32.90 7.24 11.20
C ILE A 721 31.42 7.35 10.90
N THR A 722 30.66 6.24 10.87
CA THR A 722 29.21 6.28 10.70
C THR A 722 28.52 7.05 11.82
N TYR A 723 28.85 6.83 13.10
CA TYR A 723 28.27 7.61 14.20
C TYR A 723 28.60 9.11 14.15
N ILE A 724 29.71 9.51 13.52
CA ILE A 724 30.03 10.92 13.27
C ILE A 724 29.26 11.47 12.05
N LEU A 725 29.06 10.64 11.00
CA LEU A 725 28.35 11.05 9.79
C LEU A 725 26.82 11.09 9.96
N CYS A 726 26.21 10.16 10.70
CA CYS A 726 24.77 10.11 10.95
C CYS A 726 24.15 11.46 11.38
N PRO A 727 24.66 12.17 12.41
CA PRO A 727 24.11 13.47 12.80
C PRO A 727 24.39 14.58 11.79
N ILE A 728 25.54 14.57 11.10
CA ILE A 728 25.89 15.55 10.06
C ILE A 728 24.92 15.42 8.88
N ILE A 729 24.70 14.19 8.40
CA ILE A 729 23.77 13.88 7.30
C ILE A 729 22.33 14.18 7.73
N SER A 730 21.93 13.81 8.96
CA SER A 730 20.59 14.12 9.49
C SER A 730 20.32 15.62 9.58
N ALA A 731 21.30 16.43 9.94
CA ALA A 731 21.18 17.88 9.99
C ALA A 731 21.04 18.50 8.58
N ILE A 732 21.78 17.97 7.59
CA ILE A 732 21.65 18.38 6.18
C ILE A 732 20.27 18.01 5.64
N ILE A 733 19.78 16.80 5.92
CA ILE A 733 18.44 16.36 5.51
C ILE A 733 17.35 17.24 6.16
N GLY A 734 17.39 17.41 7.48
CA GLY A 734 16.40 18.24 8.19
C GLY A 734 16.36 19.69 7.69
N ALA A 735 17.50 20.27 7.30
CA ALA A 735 17.57 21.62 6.72
C ALA A 735 17.02 21.74 5.29
N ILE A 736 16.79 20.62 4.59
CA ILE A 736 16.26 20.57 3.23
C ILE A 736 14.80 20.09 3.20
N SER A 737 14.42 19.17 4.09
CA SER A 737 13.12 18.46 4.04
C SER A 737 12.28 18.55 5.32
N GLY A 738 12.72 19.27 6.36
CA GLY A 738 12.03 19.38 7.66
C GLY A 738 12.13 18.12 8.54
N ILE A 739 12.07 16.93 7.95
CA ILE A 739 12.13 15.64 8.64
C ILE A 739 13.57 15.33 9.11
N GLY A 740 13.91 15.81 10.30
CA GLY A 740 15.19 15.54 10.96
C GLY A 740 15.24 14.19 11.68
N GLY A 741 16.42 13.56 11.71
CA GLY A 741 16.71 12.40 12.57
C GLY A 741 16.72 11.02 11.90
N LEU A 742 16.45 10.92 10.59
CA LEU A 742 16.31 9.66 9.85
C LEU A 742 17.56 8.76 9.76
N LEU A 743 18.72 9.14 10.30
CA LEU A 743 19.91 8.27 10.38
C LEU A 743 20.28 7.96 11.84
N MET A 744 19.75 6.85 12.37
CA MET A 744 20.02 6.37 13.73
C MET A 744 20.61 4.96 13.69
N LEU A 745 21.92 4.84 13.87
CA LEU A 745 22.59 3.54 13.94
C LEU A 745 22.33 2.86 15.29
N ASN A 746 21.49 1.83 15.29
CA ASN A 746 21.24 0.98 16.44
C ASN A 746 22.55 0.37 17.00
N PRO A 747 22.81 0.47 18.32
CA PRO A 747 24.00 -0.13 18.94
C PRO A 747 24.16 -1.63 18.69
N TRP A 748 23.06 -2.38 18.49
CA TRP A 748 23.12 -3.80 18.13
C TRP A 748 23.71 -4.01 16.72
N HIS A 749 23.27 -3.22 15.74
CA HIS A 749 23.83 -3.25 14.39
C HIS A 749 25.32 -2.90 14.39
N ALA A 750 25.75 -1.92 15.20
CA ALA A 750 27.16 -1.57 15.36
C ALA A 750 28.02 -2.77 15.84
N VAL A 751 27.55 -3.56 16.80
CA VAL A 751 28.25 -4.78 17.27
C VAL A 751 28.31 -5.85 16.18
N VAL A 752 27.19 -6.10 15.49
CA VAL A 752 27.12 -7.07 14.37
C VAL A 752 28.06 -6.69 13.24
N LEU A 753 28.18 -5.40 12.89
CA LEU A 753 29.06 -4.88 11.85
C LEU A 753 30.55 -5.06 12.19
N ILE A 754 30.93 -4.86 13.46
CA ILE A 754 32.31 -5.11 13.93
C ILE A 754 32.64 -6.61 13.82
N ALA A 755 31.71 -7.49 14.22
CA ALA A 755 31.88 -8.94 14.09
C ALA A 755 31.96 -9.39 12.62
N LEU A 756 31.12 -8.85 11.74
CA LEU A 756 31.13 -9.10 10.30
C LEU A 756 32.46 -8.67 9.65
N SER A 757 32.95 -7.48 10.00
CA SER A 757 34.27 -6.99 9.56
C SER A 757 35.39 -7.95 9.99
N LEU A 758 35.38 -8.41 11.24
CA LEU A 758 36.35 -9.36 11.77
C LEU A 758 36.34 -10.70 11.00
N VAL A 759 35.17 -11.22 10.66
CA VAL A 759 35.03 -12.46 9.88
C VAL A 759 35.59 -12.28 8.46
N LEU A 760 35.16 -11.24 7.75
CA LEU A 760 35.56 -11.00 6.35
C LEU A 760 37.06 -10.73 6.20
N THR A 761 37.63 -9.91 7.08
CA THR A 761 39.08 -9.60 7.10
C THR A 761 39.94 -10.82 7.43
N VAL A 762 39.49 -11.71 8.32
CA VAL A 762 40.18 -12.97 8.62
C VAL A 762 40.07 -13.96 7.46
N VAL A 763 38.88 -14.13 6.87
CA VAL A 763 38.69 -15.01 5.70
C VAL A 763 39.57 -14.58 4.53
N SER A 764 39.58 -13.28 4.21
CA SER A 764 40.46 -12.71 3.17
C SER A 764 41.94 -12.90 3.50
N GLY A 765 42.36 -12.58 4.72
CA GLY A 765 43.76 -12.69 5.18
C GLY A 765 44.33 -14.11 5.26
N VAL A 766 43.49 -15.12 5.50
CA VAL A 766 43.91 -16.53 5.61
C VAL A 766 44.53 -17.06 4.30
N ILE A 767 44.06 -16.60 3.13
CA ILE A 767 44.55 -17.06 1.82
C ILE A 767 46.04 -16.70 1.62
N PRO A 768 46.46 -15.41 1.67
CA PRO A 768 47.87 -15.05 1.56
C PRO A 768 48.69 -15.54 2.76
N ALA A 769 48.13 -15.63 3.98
CA ALA A 769 48.83 -16.20 5.14
C ALA A 769 49.19 -17.69 4.94
N ILE A 770 48.33 -18.47 4.29
CA ILE A 770 48.65 -19.85 3.89
C ILE A 770 49.75 -19.86 2.83
N GLY A 771 49.71 -18.97 1.84
CA GLY A 771 50.80 -18.79 0.86
C GLY A 771 52.15 -18.49 1.51
N ALA A 772 52.19 -17.49 2.40
CA ALA A 772 53.36 -17.12 3.20
C ALA A 772 53.98 -18.32 3.94
N SER A 773 53.13 -19.09 4.62
CA SER A 773 53.57 -20.28 5.37
C SER A 773 54.21 -21.37 4.51
N ARG A 774 53.91 -21.39 3.20
CA ARG A 774 54.32 -22.45 2.27
C ARG A 774 55.60 -22.15 1.48
N LYS A 775 56.02 -20.88 1.33
CA LYS A 775 57.25 -20.48 0.58
C LYS A 775 58.50 -21.31 0.96
N ASN A 776 59.41 -21.50 0.01
CA ASN A 776 60.65 -22.22 0.24
C ASN A 776 61.67 -21.32 1.00
N VAL A 777 62.39 -21.89 1.97
CA VAL A 777 63.32 -21.12 2.83
C VAL A 777 64.56 -20.69 2.05
N VAL A 778 65.08 -21.53 1.15
CA VAL A 778 66.26 -21.22 0.33
C VAL A 778 65.95 -20.10 -0.67
N GLU A 779 64.76 -20.14 -1.25
CA GLU A 779 64.25 -19.14 -2.20
C GLU A 779 63.95 -17.81 -1.49
N ALA A 780 63.29 -17.85 -0.34
CA ALA A 780 62.96 -16.67 0.46
C ALA A 780 64.20 -15.91 1.01
N LEU A 781 65.35 -16.59 1.13
CA LEU A 781 66.63 -15.99 1.51
C LEU A 781 67.49 -15.55 0.31
N ARG A 782 67.02 -15.79 -0.92
CA ARG A 782 67.66 -15.39 -2.19
C ARG A 782 66.97 -14.22 -2.88
N VAL A 783 65.82 -13.77 -2.36
CA VAL A 783 65.24 -12.47 -2.73
C VAL A 783 66.01 -11.40 -1.96
N ASP A 784 66.54 -10.42 -2.68
CA ASP A 784 67.19 -9.23 -2.11
C ASP A 784 66.17 -8.33 -1.37
#